data_AF-A0A1V6IB08-F1
#
_entry.id   AF-A0A1V6IB08-F1
#
_cell.length_a   1.000
_cell.length_b   1.000
_cell.length_c   1.000
_cell.angle_alpha   90.00
_cell.angle_beta   90.00
_cell.angle_gamma   90.00
#
_symmetry.space_group_name_H-M   'P 1'
#
loop_
_entity.id
_entity.type
_entity.pdbx_description
1 polymer ?
#
loop_
_entity_poly.entity_id
_entity_poly.type
_entity_poly.pdbx_seq_one_letter_code
_entity_poly.pdbx_strand_id
1 'polypeptide(L)'
;MNENDFLIVDNKEIPIEGEQNLLELIRKAKIDLPTFCYHSELSVYGACRLCMVYVEGMGLVPACSTPPSPSMNVKTNTEDIRKMRKIIVELLLANHSQSCPTCQKSTTCQLQALARRLGITEIRFKNQSKNIPVDDSSPSIVRDPNKCVLCGDCVRICSEVQSVGAIDFAHRGANTMVIPSFGKDLDKVECVNCGQCARICPTGALTPKSEVDEVWKVIHDPNKMVVAQIAPAVRVALGEIFGMEPGVTTTGQTAAALRAIGFNRVFDTSFTADLTVIEESNEFIKRIQKNEFIPQFTSCCPAWVKFVEQYYPEFVHNLSSCRSPQQMFGALSKEILAAQTGKKREDIVVVSIMPCTAKKFEAKRPEFIHDGVRDVDHVITTQELGRMIEEAGLNFRELDPESFNLPFGFKTGAGVIFGNSGGVSEAVLRYVTEKLTGEKRESYEFTSTRGENGIREIKISLAGKEFSLATVSGLGNARQVLEKIKSGQAFYDFVEVMACPGGCVGGAGQPVFTNPVVRQKRTKGIYENDRMLELHKSQDNPYINELYTSFLGEVGGHKAHELLHTGYKSRKRIADEGMSLSSSDGEQTIEVNVCFGTGCFLKGAQKLLRDILVHIDTEQLGDKVSVSASFCFEMCEKGPVIRVGDKVIEGCTLEKAALAIEEERQKVLGDKTVNSMQ
;
A
#
# COMPACT_ATOMS: atom_id res chain seq x y z
N MET A 1 -26.90 -2.51 -36.85
CA MET A 1 -27.01 -1.52 -35.76
C MET A 1 -28.50 -1.37 -35.51
N ASN A 2 -29.00 -1.90 -34.39
CA ASN A 2 -30.43 -1.87 -34.07
C ASN A 2 -30.84 -0.49 -33.59
N GLU A 3 -32.06 -0.12 -33.91
CA GLU A 3 -32.54 1.26 -34.04
C GLU A 3 -33.15 1.83 -32.74
N ASN A 4 -32.65 1.51 -31.53
CA ASN A 4 -33.29 2.05 -30.29
C ASN A 4 -32.50 2.02 -28.95
N ASP A 5 -31.16 2.00 -28.90
CA ASP A 5 -30.43 2.01 -27.61
C ASP A 5 -29.95 3.41 -27.18
N PHE A 6 -30.83 4.41 -27.21
CA PHE A 6 -30.55 5.75 -26.71
C PHE A 6 -31.37 6.09 -25.46
N LEU A 7 -30.81 6.96 -24.62
CA LEU A 7 -31.56 7.64 -23.58
C LEU A 7 -31.31 9.15 -23.64
N ILE A 8 -32.25 9.93 -23.11
CA ILE A 8 -32.20 11.39 -23.12
C ILE A 8 -31.64 11.88 -21.79
N VAL A 9 -30.56 12.67 -21.80
CA VAL A 9 -30.04 13.38 -20.64
C VAL A 9 -30.08 14.88 -20.90
N ASP A 10 -30.86 15.63 -20.13
CA ASP A 10 -31.02 17.09 -20.26
C ASP A 10 -31.25 17.54 -21.73
N ASN A 11 -32.17 16.86 -22.42
CA ASN A 11 -32.54 17.05 -23.83
C ASN A 11 -31.47 16.65 -24.87
N LYS A 12 -30.45 15.86 -24.47
CA LYS A 12 -29.47 15.28 -25.39
C LYS A 12 -29.63 13.77 -25.47
N GLU A 13 -29.71 13.24 -26.69
CA GLU A 13 -29.67 11.80 -26.91
C GLU A 13 -28.24 11.28 -26.74
N ILE A 14 -28.10 10.26 -25.89
CA ILE A 14 -26.82 9.64 -25.57
C ILE A 14 -26.94 8.13 -25.88
N PRO A 15 -26.04 7.58 -26.71
CA PRO A 15 -26.05 6.15 -27.02
C PRO A 15 -25.61 5.34 -25.80
N ILE A 16 -26.31 4.24 -25.54
CA ILE A 16 -25.94 3.22 -24.56
C ILE A 16 -24.94 2.27 -25.24
N GLU A 17 -23.70 2.24 -24.77
CA GLU A 17 -22.58 1.48 -25.33
C GLU A 17 -21.94 0.56 -24.28
N GLY A 18 -22.75 0.05 -23.34
CA GLY A 18 -22.33 -0.90 -22.31
C GLY A 18 -21.91 -0.28 -20.99
N GLU A 19 -22.28 0.96 -20.71
CA GLU A 19 -22.07 1.62 -19.42
C GLU A 19 -22.77 0.87 -18.28
N GLN A 20 -22.14 0.79 -17.10
CA GLN A 20 -22.66 -0.01 -16.00
C GLN A 20 -23.87 0.62 -15.30
N ASN A 21 -23.94 1.95 -15.30
CA ASN A 21 -24.95 2.73 -14.60
C ASN A 21 -25.18 4.09 -15.26
N LEU A 22 -26.28 4.75 -14.91
CA LEU A 22 -26.63 6.07 -15.44
C LEU A 22 -25.54 7.12 -15.19
N LEU A 23 -24.80 7.06 -14.09
CA LEU A 23 -23.75 8.05 -13.79
C LEU A 23 -22.63 8.05 -14.84
N GLU A 24 -22.21 6.87 -15.33
CA GLU A 24 -21.20 6.77 -16.39
C GLU A 24 -21.69 7.36 -17.71
N LEU A 25 -22.93 7.06 -18.08
CA LEU A 25 -23.55 7.58 -19.29
C LEU A 25 -23.77 9.12 -19.21
N ILE A 26 -24.16 9.64 -18.03
CA ILE A 26 -24.27 11.09 -17.82
C ILE A 26 -22.90 11.77 -17.95
N ARG A 27 -21.82 11.15 -17.47
CA ARG A 27 -20.45 11.65 -17.66
C ARG A 27 -20.04 11.66 -19.13
N LYS A 28 -20.47 10.67 -19.92
CA LYS A 28 -20.29 10.64 -21.39
C LYS A 28 -20.98 11.82 -22.07
N ALA A 29 -22.14 12.25 -21.57
CA ALA A 29 -22.84 13.48 -21.97
C ALA A 29 -22.11 14.79 -21.60
N LYS A 30 -20.88 14.68 -21.06
CA LYS A 30 -20.05 15.78 -20.56
C LYS A 30 -20.68 16.52 -19.36
N ILE A 31 -21.51 15.82 -18.59
CA ILE A 31 -22.12 16.32 -17.37
C ILE A 31 -21.39 15.66 -16.19
N ASP A 32 -20.64 16.46 -15.44
CA ASP A 32 -20.01 15.98 -14.21
C ASP A 32 -21.01 16.04 -13.05
N LEU A 33 -21.49 14.87 -12.61
CA LEU A 33 -22.31 14.74 -11.41
C LEU A 33 -21.44 14.58 -10.15
N PRO A 34 -21.76 15.32 -9.07
CA PRO A 34 -21.01 15.24 -7.84
C PRO A 34 -21.18 13.86 -7.18
N THR A 35 -20.07 13.28 -6.73
CA THR A 35 -20.04 12.01 -6.01
C THR A 35 -18.95 12.03 -4.96
N PHE A 36 -19.23 11.49 -3.77
CA PHE A 36 -18.18 11.14 -2.81
C PHE A 36 -17.93 9.65 -2.75
N CYS A 37 -18.97 8.81 -2.78
CA CYS A 37 -18.85 7.37 -2.50
C CYS A 37 -18.78 6.49 -3.77
N TYR A 38 -18.60 7.11 -4.93
CA TYR A 38 -18.50 6.43 -6.20
C TYR A 38 -17.08 6.56 -6.74
N HIS A 39 -16.47 5.43 -7.03
CA HIS A 39 -15.18 5.33 -7.69
C HIS A 39 -15.28 4.18 -8.69
N SER A 40 -14.85 4.38 -9.93
CA SER A 40 -15.01 3.39 -11.01
C SER A 40 -14.27 2.07 -10.77
N GLU A 41 -13.22 2.12 -9.94
CA GLU A 41 -12.44 0.94 -9.55
C GLU A 41 -13.05 0.15 -8.36
N LEU A 42 -14.22 0.54 -7.83
CA LEU A 42 -14.81 -0.04 -6.62
C LEU A 42 -16.27 -0.45 -6.83
N SER A 43 -16.76 -1.34 -5.97
CA SER A 43 -18.17 -1.74 -5.95
C SER A 43 -19.11 -0.55 -5.75
N VAL A 44 -20.35 -0.61 -6.26
CA VAL A 44 -21.32 0.48 -6.07
C VAL A 44 -21.80 0.54 -4.61
N TYR A 45 -21.65 1.69 -3.96
CA TYR A 45 -22.10 1.89 -2.57
C TYR A 45 -23.38 2.72 -2.45
N GLY A 46 -23.51 3.81 -3.23
CA GLY A 46 -24.74 4.60 -3.29
C GLY A 46 -25.13 5.38 -2.02
N ALA A 47 -24.24 5.52 -1.04
CA ALA A 47 -24.58 6.13 0.25
C ALA A 47 -24.66 7.67 0.24
N CYS A 48 -23.83 8.37 -0.53
CA CYS A 48 -23.71 9.84 -0.42
C CYS A 48 -24.89 10.64 -1.03
N ARG A 49 -25.69 10.02 -1.90
CA ARG A 49 -26.87 10.63 -2.57
C ARG A 49 -26.61 11.95 -3.31
N LEU A 50 -25.37 12.28 -3.65
CA LEU A 50 -25.06 13.46 -4.48
C LEU A 50 -25.39 13.26 -5.97
N CYS A 51 -25.34 12.01 -6.43
CA CYS A 51 -25.64 11.61 -7.81
C CYS A 51 -27.14 11.41 -8.10
N MET A 52 -28.03 11.96 -7.27
CA MET A 52 -29.47 11.87 -7.51
C MET A 52 -29.84 12.62 -8.80
N VAL A 53 -30.67 11.98 -9.62
CA VAL A 53 -31.23 12.50 -10.86
C VAL A 53 -32.73 12.21 -10.91
N TYR A 54 -33.47 12.96 -11.73
CA TYR A 54 -34.89 12.70 -11.95
C TYR A 54 -35.07 11.93 -13.25
N VAL A 55 -35.76 10.80 -13.21
CA VAL A 55 -36.09 10.00 -14.40
C VAL A 55 -37.60 9.99 -14.57
N GLU A 56 -38.08 10.37 -15.76
CA GLU A 56 -39.52 10.37 -16.05
C GLU A 56 -40.12 8.97 -15.85
N GLY A 57 -41.25 8.90 -15.14
CA GLY A 57 -41.88 7.63 -14.74
C GLY A 57 -41.30 6.97 -13.48
N MET A 58 -40.05 7.28 -13.08
CA MET A 58 -39.41 6.71 -11.89
C MET A 58 -39.23 7.71 -10.73
N GLY A 59 -39.24 9.00 -11.01
CA GLY A 59 -38.97 10.04 -10.02
C GLY A 59 -37.47 10.20 -9.71
N LEU A 60 -37.13 10.50 -8.46
CA LEU A 60 -35.75 10.71 -8.03
C LEU A 60 -35.02 9.38 -7.77
N VAL A 61 -33.94 9.13 -8.51
CA VAL A 61 -33.14 7.91 -8.42
C VAL A 61 -31.64 8.20 -8.33
N PRO A 62 -30.85 7.35 -7.66
CA PRO A 62 -29.39 7.48 -7.61
C PRO A 62 -28.73 7.00 -8.91
N ALA A 63 -28.13 7.92 -9.68
CA ALA A 63 -27.53 7.58 -10.97
C ALA A 63 -26.42 6.51 -10.89
N CYS A 64 -25.70 6.41 -9.76
CA CYS A 64 -24.59 5.46 -9.62
C CYS A 64 -25.01 4.00 -9.48
N SER A 65 -26.27 3.72 -9.15
CA SER A 65 -26.78 2.35 -8.94
C SER A 65 -27.98 2.01 -9.82
N THR A 66 -28.42 2.94 -10.66
CA THR A 66 -29.50 2.70 -11.62
C THR A 66 -28.89 2.30 -12.96
N PRO A 67 -29.20 1.11 -13.50
CA PRO A 67 -28.78 0.70 -14.84
C PRO A 67 -29.38 1.62 -15.92
N PRO A 68 -28.63 1.94 -16.99
CA PRO A 68 -29.20 2.66 -18.13
C PRO A 68 -30.22 1.77 -18.84
N SER A 69 -31.29 2.35 -19.38
CA SER A 69 -32.24 1.64 -20.24
C SER A 69 -32.71 2.55 -21.37
N PRO A 70 -33.02 1.96 -22.55
CA PRO A 70 -33.59 2.70 -23.67
C PRO A 70 -34.80 3.54 -23.25
N SER A 71 -34.97 4.69 -23.91
CA SER A 71 -36.11 5.60 -23.71
C SER A 71 -36.21 6.25 -22.32
N MET A 72 -35.22 6.10 -21.45
CA MET A 72 -35.16 6.89 -20.22
C MET A 72 -34.99 8.38 -20.56
N ASN A 73 -35.75 9.24 -19.88
CA ASN A 73 -35.58 10.69 -19.92
C ASN A 73 -35.10 11.20 -18.56
N VAL A 74 -33.83 11.59 -18.50
CA VAL A 74 -33.07 11.94 -17.30
C VAL A 74 -32.88 13.46 -17.23
N LYS A 75 -33.29 14.05 -16.10
CA LYS A 75 -33.05 15.46 -15.76
C LYS A 75 -32.06 15.53 -14.59
N THR A 76 -30.95 16.25 -14.77
CA THR A 76 -29.83 16.25 -13.80
C THR A 76 -29.77 17.48 -12.89
N ASN A 77 -30.55 18.52 -13.20
CA ASN A 77 -30.38 19.87 -12.63
C ASN A 77 -31.69 20.56 -12.16
N THR A 78 -32.75 19.79 -11.89
CA THR A 78 -34.02 20.35 -11.38
C THR A 78 -33.83 21.12 -10.07
N GLU A 79 -34.78 21.99 -9.74
CA GLU A 79 -34.73 22.79 -8.50
C GLU A 79 -34.59 21.91 -7.25
N ASP A 80 -35.36 20.82 -7.16
CA ASP A 80 -35.32 19.88 -6.04
C ASP A 80 -33.95 19.18 -5.93
N ILE A 81 -33.38 18.74 -7.05
CA ILE A 81 -32.04 18.12 -7.06
C ILE A 81 -30.98 19.10 -6.56
N ARG A 82 -31.05 20.36 -7.01
CA ARG A 82 -30.10 21.41 -6.59
C ARG A 82 -30.22 21.69 -5.09
N LYS A 83 -31.44 21.83 -4.57
CA LYS A 83 -31.70 22.01 -3.13
C LYS A 83 -31.21 20.81 -2.31
N MET A 84 -31.50 19.59 -2.76
CA MET A 84 -31.09 18.36 -2.10
C MET A 84 -29.57 18.24 -1.99
N ARG A 85 -28.83 18.44 -3.10
CA ARG A 85 -27.36 18.41 -3.09
C ARG A 85 -26.77 19.45 -2.14
N LYS A 86 -27.34 20.66 -2.12
CA LYS A 86 -26.92 21.74 -1.21
C LYS A 86 -27.11 21.31 0.26
N ILE A 87 -28.28 20.79 0.61
CA ILE A 87 -28.58 20.29 1.96
C ILE A 87 -27.61 19.17 2.38
N ILE A 88 -27.36 18.20 1.50
CA ILE A 88 -26.44 17.08 1.79
C ILE A 88 -25.04 17.62 2.13
N VAL A 89 -24.51 18.54 1.32
CA VAL A 89 -23.17 19.09 1.56
C VAL A 89 -23.14 19.96 2.82
N GLU A 90 -24.18 20.75 3.10
CA GLU A 90 -24.29 21.50 4.36
C GLU A 90 -24.29 20.57 5.59
N LEU A 91 -24.98 19.43 5.55
CA LEU A 91 -24.98 18.44 6.63
C LEU A 91 -23.61 17.79 6.82
N LEU A 92 -22.90 17.50 5.73
CA LEU A 92 -21.53 17.00 5.79
C LEU A 92 -20.60 18.04 6.41
N LEU A 93 -20.68 19.30 6.00
CA LEU A 93 -19.88 20.39 6.55
C LEU A 93 -20.18 20.65 8.03
N ALA A 94 -21.44 20.49 8.45
CA ALA A 94 -21.84 20.67 9.84
C ALA A 94 -21.17 19.65 10.78
N ASN A 95 -20.88 18.44 10.31
CA ASN A 95 -20.19 17.40 11.09
C ASN A 95 -18.67 17.32 10.82
N HIS A 96 -18.13 18.23 10.01
CA HIS A 96 -16.74 18.22 9.55
C HIS A 96 -15.93 19.36 10.19
N SER A 97 -14.69 19.09 10.59
CA SER A 97 -13.76 20.12 11.06
C SER A 97 -13.31 21.03 9.91
N GLN A 98 -13.72 22.30 9.94
CA GLN A 98 -13.53 23.27 8.84
C GLN A 98 -12.20 24.05 8.92
N SER A 99 -11.11 23.38 9.26
CA SER A 99 -9.77 23.98 9.32
C SER A 99 -9.08 24.00 7.94
N CYS A 100 -9.77 24.47 6.90
CA CYS A 100 -9.29 24.38 5.51
C CYS A 100 -7.92 25.05 5.28
N PRO A 101 -7.63 26.27 5.78
CA PRO A 101 -6.34 26.93 5.53
C PRO A 101 -5.12 26.17 6.04
N THR A 102 -5.29 25.30 7.05
CA THR A 102 -4.22 24.49 7.64
C THR A 102 -4.28 23.02 7.22
N CYS A 103 -5.25 22.64 6.37
CA CYS A 103 -5.45 21.28 5.94
C CYS A 103 -4.59 20.94 4.73
N GLN A 104 -3.75 19.90 4.85
CA GLN A 104 -2.89 19.42 3.75
C GLN A 104 -3.66 19.03 2.48
N LYS A 105 -4.94 18.63 2.61
CA LYS A 105 -5.79 18.27 1.46
C LYS A 105 -6.51 19.46 0.85
N SER A 106 -6.40 20.69 1.38
CA SER A 106 -7.30 21.80 1.00
C SER A 106 -7.35 22.06 -0.51
N THR A 107 -6.21 22.13 -1.18
CA THR A 107 -6.13 22.40 -2.63
C THR A 107 -6.77 21.30 -3.50
N THR A 108 -6.89 20.09 -2.97
CA THR A 108 -7.45 18.92 -3.66
C THR A 108 -8.71 18.35 -2.97
N CYS A 109 -9.29 19.09 -2.02
CA CYS A 109 -10.42 18.64 -1.21
C CYS A 109 -11.72 18.71 -2.02
N GLN A 110 -12.33 17.55 -2.27
CA GLN A 110 -13.58 17.48 -3.03
C GLN A 110 -14.75 18.11 -2.25
N LEU A 111 -14.76 18.02 -0.91
CA LEU A 111 -15.80 18.64 -0.10
C LEU A 111 -15.78 20.16 -0.23
N GLN A 112 -14.59 20.76 -0.17
CA GLN A 112 -14.42 22.21 -0.37
C GLN A 112 -14.81 22.61 -1.80
N ALA A 113 -14.37 21.85 -2.81
CA ALA A 113 -14.71 22.12 -4.21
C ALA A 113 -16.23 22.06 -4.45
N LEU A 114 -16.92 21.07 -3.88
CA LEU A 114 -18.38 20.91 -4.00
C LEU A 114 -19.14 21.98 -3.23
N ALA A 115 -18.69 22.37 -2.04
CA ALA A 115 -19.29 23.46 -1.28
C ALA A 115 -19.29 24.77 -2.08
N ARG A 116 -18.13 25.10 -2.68
CA ARG A 116 -17.99 26.26 -3.57
C ARG A 116 -18.88 26.13 -4.81
N ARG A 117 -18.87 24.97 -5.47
CA ARG A 117 -19.66 24.70 -6.69
C ARG A 117 -21.17 24.86 -6.45
N LEU A 118 -21.66 24.53 -5.26
CA LEU A 118 -23.08 24.64 -4.88
C LEU A 118 -23.46 26.00 -4.28
N GLY A 119 -22.52 26.94 -4.18
CA GLY A 119 -22.79 28.27 -3.60
C GLY A 119 -23.21 28.19 -2.13
N ILE A 120 -22.52 27.36 -1.34
CA ILE A 120 -22.70 27.31 0.12
C ILE A 120 -21.81 28.39 0.74
N THR A 121 -22.45 29.42 1.27
CA THR A 121 -21.80 30.53 1.99
C THR A 121 -22.01 30.45 3.50
N GLU A 122 -23.07 29.75 3.92
CA GLU A 122 -23.46 29.57 5.32
C GLU A 122 -23.93 28.13 5.53
N ILE A 123 -23.71 27.61 6.74
CA ILE A 123 -24.13 26.27 7.15
C ILE A 123 -25.28 26.42 8.15
N ARG A 124 -26.48 26.02 7.73
CA ARG A 124 -27.70 26.19 8.54
C ARG A 124 -27.83 25.20 9.71
N PHE A 125 -27.01 24.15 9.72
CA PHE A 125 -27.06 23.08 10.71
C PHE A 125 -25.97 23.24 11.76
N LYS A 126 -26.33 23.05 13.03
CA LYS A 126 -25.36 23.09 14.13
C LYS A 126 -24.46 21.87 14.12
N ASN A 127 -23.17 22.08 14.39
CA ASN A 127 -22.25 20.98 14.65
C ASN A 127 -22.62 20.28 15.97
N GLN A 128 -22.82 18.97 15.93
CA GLN A 128 -23.06 18.12 17.10
C GLN A 128 -21.94 17.09 17.30
N SER A 129 -20.93 17.06 16.43
CA SER A 129 -19.83 16.11 16.53
C SER A 129 -18.89 16.48 17.67
N LYS A 130 -18.46 15.46 18.41
CA LYS A 130 -17.39 15.60 19.39
C LYS A 130 -16.05 15.48 18.68
N ASN A 131 -15.06 16.22 19.15
CA ASN A 131 -13.70 16.08 18.66
C ASN A 131 -13.14 14.72 19.07
N ILE A 132 -12.61 13.98 18.10
CA ILE A 132 -12.03 12.64 18.26
C ILE A 132 -10.50 12.77 18.11
N PRO A 133 -9.70 12.07 18.91
CA PRO A 133 -8.24 12.05 18.74
C PRO A 133 -7.81 11.69 17.31
N VAL A 134 -6.79 12.39 16.83
CA VAL A 134 -6.11 12.08 15.58
C VAL A 134 -5.18 10.90 15.84
N ASP A 135 -5.22 9.90 14.96
CA ASP A 135 -4.28 8.79 14.97
C ASP A 135 -3.12 9.13 14.02
N ASP A 136 -1.97 9.42 14.63
CA ASP A 136 -0.70 9.69 13.96
C ASP A 136 0.34 8.60 14.25
N SER A 137 -0.07 7.43 14.76
CA SER A 137 0.84 6.38 15.22
C SER A 137 1.61 5.72 14.07
N SER A 138 0.97 5.61 12.89
CA SER A 138 1.59 5.02 11.70
C SER A 138 2.74 5.91 11.19
N PRO A 139 3.88 5.32 10.75
CA PRO A 139 4.94 6.10 10.10
C PRO A 139 4.57 6.61 8.71
N SER A 140 3.46 6.16 8.13
CA SER A 140 3.12 6.38 6.73
C SER A 140 1.84 7.21 6.51
N ILE A 141 0.88 7.13 7.41
CA ILE A 141 -0.47 7.68 7.23
C ILE A 141 -0.92 8.36 8.53
N VAL A 142 -1.58 9.50 8.42
CA VAL A 142 -2.31 10.15 9.52
C VAL A 142 -3.81 9.98 9.28
N ARG A 143 -4.56 9.61 10.32
CA ARG A 143 -6.01 9.50 10.30
C ARG A 143 -6.63 10.55 11.21
N ASP A 144 -7.37 11.47 10.63
CA ASP A 144 -8.16 12.49 11.32
C ASP A 144 -9.67 12.20 11.15
N PRO A 145 -10.32 11.57 12.14
CA PRO A 145 -11.74 11.20 12.05
C PRO A 145 -12.66 12.42 11.90
N ASN A 146 -12.23 13.58 12.39
CA ASN A 146 -13.00 14.83 12.38
C ASN A 146 -13.17 15.41 10.99
N LYS A 147 -12.41 14.92 10.01
CA LYS A 147 -12.50 15.30 8.59
C LYS A 147 -13.17 14.22 7.73
N CYS A 148 -13.68 13.14 8.33
CA CYS A 148 -14.32 12.06 7.59
C CYS A 148 -15.74 12.46 7.14
N VAL A 149 -16.09 12.13 5.89
CA VAL A 149 -17.46 12.29 5.33
C VAL A 149 -18.19 10.95 5.17
N LEU A 150 -17.64 9.88 5.77
CA LEU A 150 -18.21 8.52 5.75
C LEU A 150 -18.54 8.02 4.33
N CYS A 151 -17.72 8.38 3.33
CA CYS A 151 -17.96 7.96 1.95
C CYS A 151 -17.69 6.48 1.70
N GLY A 152 -16.93 5.82 2.57
CA GLY A 152 -16.61 4.38 2.49
C GLY A 152 -15.50 4.01 1.49
N ASP A 153 -14.98 4.94 0.68
CA ASP A 153 -13.96 4.62 -0.33
C ASP A 153 -12.69 4.03 0.27
N CYS A 154 -12.25 4.57 1.42
CA CYS A 154 -11.06 4.10 2.12
C CYS A 154 -11.22 2.67 2.65
N VAL A 155 -12.42 2.30 3.11
CA VAL A 155 -12.76 0.95 3.56
C VAL A 155 -12.74 0.00 2.36
N ARG A 156 -13.51 0.31 1.32
CA ARG A 156 -13.61 -0.52 0.12
C ARG A 156 -12.30 -0.70 -0.62
N ILE A 157 -11.48 0.34 -0.80
CA ILE A 157 -10.17 0.17 -1.46
C ILE A 157 -9.25 -0.75 -0.64
N CYS A 158 -9.36 -0.70 0.70
CA CYS A 158 -8.55 -1.52 1.59
C CYS A 158 -9.00 -2.99 1.60
N SER A 159 -10.31 -3.26 1.51
CA SER A 159 -10.87 -4.60 1.48
C SER A 159 -10.92 -5.20 0.07
N GLU A 160 -11.53 -4.51 -0.89
CA GLU A 160 -11.82 -5.03 -2.24
C GLU A 160 -10.55 -5.10 -3.12
N VAL A 161 -9.72 -4.06 -3.11
CA VAL A 161 -8.56 -3.96 -4.02
C VAL A 161 -7.27 -4.43 -3.35
N GLN A 162 -7.07 -4.08 -2.08
CA GLN A 162 -5.87 -4.47 -1.34
C GLN A 162 -6.02 -5.82 -0.61
N SER A 163 -7.24 -6.30 -0.37
CA SER A 163 -7.49 -7.55 0.38
C SER A 163 -6.81 -7.58 1.77
N VAL A 164 -6.77 -6.41 2.41
CA VAL A 164 -6.21 -6.22 3.76
C VAL A 164 -7.34 -5.99 4.77
N GLY A 165 -8.25 -5.06 4.48
CA GLY A 165 -9.38 -4.76 5.38
C GLY A 165 -8.96 -4.20 6.74
N ALA A 166 -7.89 -3.41 6.81
CA ALA A 166 -7.36 -2.87 8.07
C ALA A 166 -8.25 -1.78 8.71
N ILE A 167 -9.21 -1.23 7.96
CA ILE A 167 -10.15 -0.22 8.43
C ILE A 167 -11.56 -0.58 7.94
N ASP A 168 -12.57 -0.35 8.77
CA ASP A 168 -13.98 -0.60 8.44
C ASP A 168 -14.91 0.36 9.20
N PHE A 169 -16.20 0.36 8.87
CA PHE A 169 -17.24 1.05 9.62
C PHE A 169 -17.53 0.34 10.93
N ALA A 170 -17.67 1.13 11.99
CA ALA A 170 -18.17 0.68 13.28
C ALA A 170 -19.25 1.61 13.82
N HIS A 171 -19.96 1.11 14.84
CA HIS A 171 -21.11 1.76 15.48
C HIS A 171 -22.28 1.99 14.51
N ARG A 172 -23.27 2.79 14.94
CA ARG A 172 -24.52 3.03 14.19
C ARG A 172 -25.03 4.46 14.40
N GLY A 173 -25.87 4.92 13.46
CA GLY A 173 -26.51 6.24 13.53
C GLY A 173 -25.47 7.36 13.59
N ALA A 174 -25.68 8.34 14.46
CA ALA A 174 -24.77 9.48 14.63
C ALA A 174 -23.35 9.10 15.11
N ASN A 175 -23.17 7.90 15.68
CA ASN A 175 -21.86 7.43 16.17
C ASN A 175 -21.05 6.68 15.11
N THR A 176 -21.59 6.53 13.88
CA THR A 176 -20.94 5.76 12.81
C THR A 176 -19.59 6.37 12.46
N MET A 177 -18.54 5.56 12.43
CA MET A 177 -17.19 6.03 12.10
C MET A 177 -16.38 4.93 11.41
N VAL A 178 -15.41 5.35 10.60
CA VAL A 178 -14.41 4.45 10.03
C VAL A 178 -13.28 4.29 11.03
N ILE A 179 -13.05 3.08 11.53
CA ILE A 179 -12.02 2.77 12.54
C ILE A 179 -11.11 1.65 12.05
N PRO A 180 -9.86 1.59 12.53
CA PRO A 180 -9.06 0.39 12.42
C PRO A 180 -9.65 -0.77 13.23
N SER A 181 -9.22 -2.00 12.93
CA SER A 181 -9.64 -3.22 13.62
C SER A 181 -9.64 -3.05 15.15
N PHE A 182 -10.76 -3.41 15.78
CA PHE A 182 -10.98 -3.34 17.23
C PHE A 182 -10.81 -1.94 17.86
N GLY A 183 -10.85 -0.86 17.07
CA GLY A 183 -10.68 0.50 17.57
C GLY A 183 -9.25 0.83 18.02
N LYS A 184 -8.26 0.01 17.64
CA LYS A 184 -6.84 0.28 17.88
C LYS A 184 -6.31 1.34 16.91
N ASP A 185 -5.08 1.81 17.15
CA ASP A 185 -4.38 2.71 16.22
C ASP A 185 -3.86 1.96 14.98
N LEU A 186 -3.60 2.70 13.90
CA LEU A 186 -3.17 2.15 12.61
C LEU A 186 -1.86 1.34 12.68
N ASP A 187 -0.92 1.72 13.55
CA ASP A 187 0.30 0.94 13.78
C ASP A 187 0.06 -0.37 14.53
N LYS A 188 -1.09 -0.54 15.22
CA LYS A 188 -1.47 -1.72 15.99
C LYS A 188 -2.43 -2.67 15.28
N VAL A 189 -2.77 -2.40 14.02
CA VAL A 189 -3.55 -3.31 13.15
C VAL A 189 -2.77 -3.81 11.93
N GLU A 190 -3.34 -4.71 11.14
CA GLU A 190 -2.73 -5.39 9.99
C GLU A 190 -2.51 -4.48 8.77
N CYS A 191 -2.44 -3.16 8.97
CA CYS A 191 -2.17 -2.21 7.92
C CYS A 191 -0.77 -2.43 7.32
N VAL A 192 -0.71 -2.64 6.01
CA VAL A 192 0.55 -2.78 5.23
C VAL A 192 1.14 -1.44 4.76
N ASN A 193 0.59 -0.31 5.21
CA ASN A 193 1.05 1.05 4.94
C ASN A 193 1.06 1.51 3.46
N CYS A 194 0.37 0.80 2.56
CA CYS A 194 0.33 1.12 1.12
C CYS A 194 -0.29 2.49 0.78
N GLY A 195 -1.09 3.07 1.70
CA GLY A 195 -1.63 4.42 1.58
C GLY A 195 -2.80 4.57 0.60
N GLN A 196 -3.28 3.50 -0.04
CA GLN A 196 -4.37 3.58 -1.02
C GLN A 196 -5.66 4.18 -0.43
N CYS A 197 -5.89 4.02 0.87
CA CYS A 197 -6.96 4.68 1.60
C CYS A 197 -6.80 6.21 1.69
N ALA A 198 -5.57 6.72 1.82
CA ALA A 198 -5.27 8.16 1.77
C ALA A 198 -5.33 8.74 0.35
N ARG A 199 -4.93 7.95 -0.66
CA ARG A 199 -5.06 8.32 -2.08
C ARG A 199 -6.50 8.63 -2.44
N ILE A 200 -7.42 7.72 -2.12
CA ILE A 200 -8.82 7.81 -2.52
C ILE A 200 -9.66 8.72 -1.62
N CYS A 201 -9.16 9.06 -0.42
CA CYS A 201 -9.90 9.91 0.51
C CYS A 201 -10.23 11.27 -0.14
N PRO A 202 -11.51 11.66 -0.25
CA PRO A 202 -11.92 12.91 -0.89
C PRO A 202 -11.69 14.15 -0.01
N THR A 203 -11.32 13.96 1.26
CA THR A 203 -11.10 15.00 2.26
C THR A 203 -9.75 14.81 2.97
N GLY A 204 -9.48 15.60 4.01
CA GLY A 204 -8.28 15.46 4.85
C GLY A 204 -8.37 14.39 5.95
N ALA A 205 -9.28 13.41 5.83
CA ALA A 205 -9.45 12.39 6.87
C ALA A 205 -8.32 11.36 6.91
N LEU A 206 -7.71 11.09 5.77
CA LEU A 206 -6.54 10.22 5.64
C LEU A 206 -5.52 10.91 4.74
N THR A 207 -4.33 11.19 5.27
CA THR A 207 -3.25 11.84 4.52
C THR A 207 -1.93 11.10 4.71
N PRO A 208 -0.98 11.21 3.76
CA PRO A 208 0.40 10.83 4.01
C PRO A 208 0.95 11.51 5.26
N LYS A 209 1.70 10.78 6.10
CA LYS A 209 2.38 11.38 7.25
C LYS A 209 3.52 12.26 6.76
N SER A 210 3.47 13.56 7.09
CA SER A 210 4.46 14.50 6.57
C SER A 210 5.81 14.36 7.29
N GLU A 211 6.90 14.52 6.55
CA GLU A 211 8.26 14.71 7.09
C GLU A 211 8.91 16.00 6.55
N VAL A 212 8.11 16.95 6.03
CA VAL A 212 8.59 18.18 5.38
C VAL A 212 9.34 19.07 6.37
N ASP A 213 8.80 19.26 7.58
CA ASP A 213 9.39 20.13 8.59
C ASP A 213 10.73 19.57 9.09
N GLU A 214 10.84 18.24 9.22
CA GLU A 214 12.10 17.56 9.53
C GLU A 214 13.14 17.74 8.43
N VAL A 215 12.72 17.65 7.17
CA VAL A 215 13.60 17.88 6.01
C VAL A 215 14.10 19.33 5.96
N TRP A 216 13.22 20.32 6.20
CA TRP A 216 13.65 21.72 6.30
C TRP A 216 14.67 21.94 7.43
N LYS A 217 14.49 21.30 8.59
CA LYS A 217 15.45 21.40 9.70
C LYS A 217 16.84 20.90 9.31
N VAL A 218 16.95 19.75 8.64
CA VAL A 218 18.25 19.20 8.24
C VAL A 218 18.89 19.96 7.09
N ILE A 219 18.10 20.53 6.17
CA ILE A 219 18.61 21.38 5.08
C ILE A 219 19.28 22.65 5.64
N HIS A 220 18.71 23.22 6.70
CA HIS A 220 19.26 24.41 7.35
C HIS A 220 20.39 24.13 8.36
N ASP A 221 20.75 22.86 8.60
CA ASP A 221 21.88 22.51 9.47
C ASP A 221 23.20 22.53 8.67
N PRO A 222 24.11 23.49 8.92
CA PRO A 222 25.37 23.61 8.18
C PRO A 222 26.34 22.45 8.40
N ASN A 223 26.13 21.63 9.44
CA ASN A 223 26.97 20.47 9.72
C ASN A 223 26.58 19.26 8.86
N LYS A 224 25.34 19.23 8.39
CA LYS A 224 24.79 18.12 7.63
C LYS A 224 25.03 18.31 6.13
N MET A 225 25.32 17.19 5.47
CA MET A 225 25.26 17.08 4.02
C MET A 225 23.95 16.39 3.67
N VAL A 226 22.99 17.15 3.13
CA VAL A 226 21.68 16.64 2.74
C VAL A 226 21.67 16.24 1.28
N VAL A 227 21.29 14.99 1.03
CA VAL A 227 21.34 14.34 -0.27
C VAL A 227 19.94 13.88 -0.65
N ALA A 228 19.49 14.27 -1.84
CA ALA A 228 18.22 13.82 -2.40
C ALA A 228 18.41 12.64 -3.36
N GLN A 229 17.51 11.66 -3.28
CA GLN A 229 17.31 10.66 -4.34
C GLN A 229 15.86 10.69 -4.84
N ILE A 230 15.67 10.63 -6.16
CA ILE A 230 14.35 10.79 -6.78
C ILE A 230 13.91 9.47 -7.42
N ALA A 231 12.76 8.95 -6.98
CA ALA A 231 12.18 7.76 -7.58
C ALA A 231 11.71 7.97 -9.03
N PRO A 232 11.69 6.91 -9.86
CA PRO A 232 11.33 7.02 -11.27
C PRO A 232 9.97 7.69 -11.50
N ALA A 233 8.93 7.27 -10.78
CA ALA A 233 7.56 7.75 -10.99
C ALA A 233 7.31 9.21 -10.56
N VAL A 234 8.21 9.84 -9.81
CA VAL A 234 8.06 11.24 -9.40
C VAL A 234 8.13 12.16 -10.61
N ARG A 235 9.05 11.88 -11.55
CA ARG A 235 9.35 12.74 -12.70
C ARG A 235 8.20 12.90 -13.68
N VAL A 236 7.24 11.97 -13.71
CA VAL A 236 6.08 12.00 -14.61
C VAL A 236 4.80 12.51 -13.93
N ALA A 237 4.87 12.84 -12.64
CA ALA A 237 3.72 13.19 -11.83
C ALA A 237 3.86 14.54 -11.11
N LEU A 238 5.06 14.94 -10.71
CA LEU A 238 5.28 16.18 -9.94
C LEU A 238 4.71 17.42 -10.65
N GLY A 239 4.88 17.50 -11.98
CA GLY A 239 4.35 18.60 -12.78
C GLY A 239 2.84 18.82 -12.67
N GLU A 240 2.06 17.80 -12.31
CA GLU A 240 0.59 17.92 -12.16
C GLU A 240 0.20 18.90 -11.06
N ILE A 241 1.00 18.99 -10.00
CA ILE A 241 0.78 19.96 -8.89
C ILE A 241 0.86 21.39 -9.42
N PHE A 242 1.71 21.61 -10.43
CA PHE A 242 1.96 22.90 -11.05
C PHE A 242 1.14 23.10 -12.33
N GLY A 243 0.10 22.29 -12.56
CA GLY A 243 -0.82 22.42 -13.69
C GLY A 243 -0.29 21.90 -15.03
N MET A 244 0.76 21.07 -15.03
CA MET A 244 1.21 20.35 -16.22
C MET A 244 0.37 19.08 -16.45
N GLU A 245 0.34 18.58 -17.67
CA GLU A 245 -0.36 17.33 -17.99
C GLU A 245 0.32 16.11 -17.32
N PRO A 246 -0.47 15.12 -16.85
CA PRO A 246 0.08 13.86 -16.34
C PRO A 246 0.95 13.16 -17.39
N GLY A 247 2.07 12.58 -16.97
CA GLY A 247 3.00 11.89 -17.86
C GLY A 247 4.12 12.78 -18.41
N VAL A 248 4.00 14.11 -18.32
CA VAL A 248 5.07 15.01 -18.76
C VAL A 248 6.29 14.87 -17.85
N THR A 249 7.46 14.68 -18.47
CA THR A 249 8.74 14.53 -17.78
C THR A 249 9.21 15.85 -17.20
N THR A 250 9.53 15.84 -15.91
CA THR A 250 9.98 17.01 -15.14
C THR A 250 11.32 16.76 -14.43
N THR A 251 12.10 15.79 -14.92
CA THR A 251 13.34 15.31 -14.30
C THR A 251 14.32 16.45 -13.98
N GLY A 252 14.65 17.29 -14.96
CA GLY A 252 15.64 18.35 -14.78
C GLY A 252 15.12 19.53 -13.95
N GLN A 253 13.84 19.90 -14.12
CA GLN A 253 13.21 20.91 -13.26
C GLN A 253 13.15 20.45 -11.80
N THR A 254 12.92 19.16 -11.56
CA THR A 254 12.94 18.60 -10.20
C THR A 254 14.35 18.69 -9.59
N ALA A 255 15.39 18.42 -10.37
CA ALA A 255 16.77 18.56 -9.92
C ALA A 255 17.11 20.02 -9.57
N ALA A 256 16.73 20.97 -10.43
CA ALA A 256 16.91 22.39 -10.22
C ALA A 256 16.16 22.87 -8.96
N ALA A 257 14.90 22.43 -8.79
CA ALA A 257 14.09 22.79 -7.62
C ALA A 257 14.72 22.30 -6.31
N LEU A 258 15.20 21.04 -6.26
CA LEU A 258 15.86 20.50 -5.08
C LEU A 258 17.17 21.26 -4.76
N ARG A 259 17.95 21.64 -5.78
CA ARG A 259 19.13 22.47 -5.54
C ARG A 259 18.79 23.87 -5.05
N ALA A 260 17.79 24.51 -5.63
CA ALA A 260 17.29 25.80 -5.18
C ALA A 260 16.75 25.76 -3.73
N ILE A 261 16.13 24.65 -3.33
CA ILE A 261 15.66 24.41 -1.95
C ILE A 261 16.82 24.26 -0.95
N GLY A 262 18.02 23.86 -1.40
CA GLY A 262 19.22 23.76 -0.56
C GLY A 262 19.80 22.35 -0.40
N PHE A 263 19.35 21.36 -1.17
CA PHE A 263 19.99 20.04 -1.19
C PHE A 263 21.42 20.12 -1.74
N ASN A 264 22.40 19.56 -1.03
CA ASN A 264 23.82 19.62 -1.43
C ASN A 264 24.10 18.75 -2.67
N ARG A 265 23.41 17.61 -2.79
CA ARG A 265 23.52 16.69 -3.92
C ARG A 265 22.14 16.14 -4.29
N VAL A 266 21.89 15.99 -5.58
CA VAL A 266 20.65 15.44 -6.13
C VAL A 266 20.97 14.30 -7.07
N PHE A 267 20.43 13.12 -6.77
CA PHE A 267 20.68 11.86 -7.45
C PHE A 267 19.39 11.18 -7.92
N ASP A 268 19.53 10.13 -8.72
CA ASP A 268 18.41 9.41 -9.32
C ASP A 268 18.34 7.98 -8.76
N THR A 269 17.23 7.61 -8.13
CA THR A 269 17.03 6.24 -7.61
C THR A 269 17.02 5.20 -8.74
N SER A 270 16.84 5.59 -10.00
CA SER A 270 16.99 4.68 -11.14
C SER A 270 18.41 4.08 -11.24
N PHE A 271 19.44 4.75 -10.72
CA PHE A 271 20.79 4.18 -10.65
C PHE A 271 20.81 2.89 -9.83
N THR A 272 20.21 2.90 -8.64
CA THR A 272 20.16 1.71 -7.79
C THR A 272 19.03 0.77 -8.18
N ALA A 273 18.07 1.20 -9.00
CA ALA A 273 17.17 0.28 -9.69
C ALA A 273 17.92 -0.59 -10.69
N ASP A 274 18.82 -0.02 -11.49
CA ASP A 274 19.72 -0.80 -12.36
C ASP A 274 20.54 -1.82 -11.55
N LEU A 275 21.07 -1.39 -10.39
CA LEU A 275 21.79 -2.29 -9.48
C LEU A 275 20.91 -3.41 -8.91
N THR A 276 19.66 -3.08 -8.55
CA THR A 276 18.67 -4.07 -8.10
C THR A 276 18.42 -5.11 -9.18
N VAL A 277 18.30 -4.72 -10.45
CA VAL A 277 18.13 -5.67 -11.57
C VAL A 277 19.29 -6.64 -11.64
N ILE A 278 20.52 -6.15 -11.52
CA ILE A 278 21.71 -6.98 -11.61
C ILE A 278 21.73 -7.99 -10.46
N GLU A 279 21.60 -7.56 -9.21
CA GLU A 279 21.61 -8.48 -8.06
C GLU A 279 20.41 -9.45 -8.09
N GLU A 280 19.19 -8.95 -8.32
CA GLU A 280 17.95 -9.74 -8.28
C GLU A 280 17.90 -10.77 -9.41
N SER A 281 18.42 -10.43 -10.61
CA SER A 281 18.51 -11.36 -11.74
C SER A 281 19.57 -12.44 -11.52
N ASN A 282 20.71 -12.11 -10.92
CA ASN A 282 21.72 -13.13 -10.60
C ASN A 282 21.25 -14.04 -9.46
N GLU A 283 20.54 -13.50 -8.47
CA GLU A 283 19.85 -14.30 -7.45
C GLU A 283 18.83 -15.26 -8.09
N PHE A 284 18.01 -14.76 -9.02
CA PHE A 284 17.02 -15.56 -9.74
C PHE A 284 17.67 -16.73 -10.51
N ILE A 285 18.73 -16.45 -11.28
CA ILE A 285 19.46 -17.48 -12.02
C ILE A 285 20.03 -18.54 -11.05
N LYS A 286 20.62 -18.12 -9.92
CA LYS A 286 21.15 -19.04 -8.89
C LYS A 286 20.04 -19.90 -8.29
N ARG A 287 18.88 -19.32 -7.95
CA ARG A 287 17.72 -20.05 -7.39
C ARG A 287 17.17 -21.09 -8.37
N ILE A 288 17.05 -20.74 -9.65
CA ILE A 288 16.61 -21.67 -10.69
C ILE A 288 17.60 -22.83 -10.87
N GLN A 289 18.90 -22.55 -10.86
CA GLN A 289 19.93 -23.59 -10.98
C GLN A 289 19.90 -24.58 -9.81
N LYS A 290 19.58 -24.11 -8.60
CA LYS A 290 19.47 -24.94 -7.39
C LYS A 290 18.08 -25.53 -7.17
N ASN A 291 17.07 -25.03 -7.87
CA ASN A 291 15.66 -25.33 -7.63
C ASN A 291 15.22 -25.03 -6.18
N GLU A 292 15.67 -23.89 -5.64
CA GLU A 292 15.43 -23.47 -4.26
C GLU A 292 14.62 -22.16 -4.21
N PHE A 293 13.59 -22.11 -3.37
CA PHE A 293 12.77 -20.91 -3.13
C PHE A 293 12.20 -20.27 -4.41
N ILE A 294 11.70 -21.11 -5.30
CA ILE A 294 10.98 -20.75 -6.53
C ILE A 294 9.45 -20.83 -6.28
N PRO A 295 8.63 -19.87 -6.77
CA PRO A 295 9.02 -18.66 -7.50
C PRO A 295 9.85 -17.68 -6.67
N GLN A 296 10.77 -16.96 -7.32
CA GLN A 296 11.35 -15.77 -6.72
C GLN A 296 10.35 -14.61 -6.82
N PHE A 297 9.97 -14.03 -5.69
CA PHE A 297 9.17 -12.81 -5.63
C PHE A 297 10.07 -11.58 -5.58
N THR A 298 9.68 -10.51 -6.27
CA THR A 298 10.35 -9.22 -6.08
C THR A 298 10.15 -8.68 -4.66
N SER A 299 11.09 -7.89 -4.17
CA SER A 299 11.07 -7.35 -2.79
C SER A 299 11.11 -5.82 -2.71
N CYS A 300 11.14 -5.12 -3.86
CA CYS A 300 11.32 -3.67 -3.91
C CYS A 300 10.09 -2.85 -3.43
N CYS A 301 8.90 -3.47 -3.37
CA CYS A 301 7.66 -2.88 -2.88
C CYS A 301 7.44 -3.20 -1.39
N PRO A 302 7.62 -2.24 -0.46
CA PRO A 302 7.58 -2.53 0.97
C PRO A 302 6.20 -2.94 1.50
N ALA A 303 5.11 -2.45 0.87
CA ALA A 303 3.77 -2.87 1.23
C ALA A 303 3.50 -4.34 0.84
N TRP A 304 4.11 -4.81 -0.25
CA TRP A 304 4.08 -6.21 -0.66
C TRP A 304 4.91 -7.07 0.31
N VAL A 305 6.14 -6.66 0.62
CA VAL A 305 6.97 -7.37 1.61
C VAL A 305 6.22 -7.51 2.93
N LYS A 306 5.66 -6.42 3.46
CA LYS A 306 4.89 -6.44 4.71
C LYS A 306 3.63 -7.31 4.60
N PHE A 307 2.98 -7.37 3.43
CA PHE A 307 1.85 -8.26 3.19
C PHE A 307 2.25 -9.74 3.29
N VAL A 308 3.38 -10.13 2.69
CA VAL A 308 3.94 -11.48 2.81
C VAL A 308 4.30 -11.78 4.27
N GLU A 309 5.03 -10.89 4.95
CA GLU A 309 5.43 -11.06 6.34
C GLU A 309 4.24 -11.27 7.29
N GLN A 310 3.07 -10.68 7.00
CA GLN A 310 1.88 -10.74 7.85
C GLN A 310 0.91 -11.87 7.49
N TYR A 311 0.65 -12.08 6.19
CA TYR A 311 -0.43 -12.96 5.73
C TYR A 311 0.06 -14.25 5.09
N TYR A 312 1.31 -14.28 4.61
CA TYR A 312 1.90 -15.40 3.88
C TYR A 312 3.34 -15.68 4.32
N PRO A 313 3.59 -15.88 5.63
CA PRO A 313 4.93 -16.08 6.15
C PRO A 313 5.67 -17.26 5.51
N GLU A 314 4.95 -18.25 4.98
CA GLU A 314 5.51 -19.38 4.23
C GLU A 314 6.28 -18.97 2.96
N PHE A 315 5.96 -17.81 2.37
CA PHE A 315 6.62 -17.29 1.17
C PHE A 315 7.69 -16.23 1.47
N VAL A 316 8.04 -16.01 2.75
CA VAL A 316 9.05 -15.00 3.13
C VAL A 316 10.41 -15.30 2.50
N HIS A 317 10.80 -16.58 2.42
CA HIS A 317 12.07 -16.98 1.81
C HIS A 317 12.05 -16.91 0.27
N ASN A 318 10.86 -16.86 -0.34
CA ASN A 318 10.70 -16.66 -1.77
C ASN A 318 10.92 -15.18 -2.18
N LEU A 319 10.85 -14.22 -1.26
CA LEU A 319 11.23 -12.84 -1.55
C LEU A 319 12.73 -12.77 -1.92
N SER A 320 13.05 -11.97 -2.93
CA SER A 320 14.43 -11.62 -3.25
C SER A 320 15.10 -11.00 -2.03
N SER A 321 16.32 -11.45 -1.75
CA SER A 321 17.15 -10.87 -0.70
C SER A 321 17.61 -9.46 -1.04
N CYS A 322 17.48 -9.01 -2.29
CA CYS A 322 17.83 -7.66 -2.68
C CYS A 322 17.05 -6.63 -1.86
N ARG A 323 17.75 -5.60 -1.39
CA ARG A 323 17.14 -4.39 -0.85
C ARG A 323 16.43 -3.66 -1.97
N SER A 324 15.46 -2.81 -1.63
CA SER A 324 14.85 -1.95 -2.65
C SER A 324 15.84 -0.90 -3.17
N PRO A 325 15.60 -0.30 -4.36
CA PRO A 325 16.45 0.77 -4.89
C PRO A 325 16.69 1.92 -3.90
N GLN A 326 15.66 2.28 -3.11
CA GLN A 326 15.77 3.29 -2.06
C GLN A 326 16.85 2.92 -1.03
N GLN A 327 16.82 1.68 -0.56
CA GLN A 327 17.68 1.22 0.53
C GLN A 327 19.09 0.87 0.06
N MET A 328 19.22 0.32 -1.16
CA MET A 328 20.52 0.21 -1.82
C MET A 328 21.18 1.59 -1.94
N PHE A 329 20.43 2.61 -2.35
CA PHE A 329 20.95 3.98 -2.44
C PHE A 329 21.36 4.52 -1.08
N GLY A 330 20.52 4.38 -0.05
CA GLY A 330 20.84 4.85 1.30
C GLY A 330 22.13 4.25 1.84
N ALA A 331 22.28 2.93 1.75
CA ALA A 331 23.47 2.22 2.19
C ALA A 331 24.73 2.68 1.44
N LEU A 332 24.67 2.66 0.09
CA LEU A 332 25.80 3.01 -0.78
C LEU A 332 26.21 4.48 -0.66
N SER A 333 25.24 5.39 -0.75
CA SER A 333 25.53 6.83 -0.76
C SER A 333 26.18 7.26 0.54
N LYS A 334 25.71 6.76 1.69
CA LYS A 334 26.32 7.10 2.98
C LYS A 334 27.74 6.57 3.11
N GLU A 335 28.05 5.39 2.59
CA GLU A 335 29.41 4.85 2.65
C GLU A 335 30.36 5.56 1.69
N ILE A 336 29.93 5.73 0.43
CA ILE A 336 30.75 6.35 -0.62
C ILE A 336 30.96 7.84 -0.35
N LEU A 337 29.91 8.58 0.04
CA LEU A 337 30.04 10.00 0.33
C LEU A 337 30.81 10.26 1.63
N ALA A 338 30.72 9.38 2.64
CA ALA A 338 31.54 9.49 3.84
C ALA A 338 33.02 9.39 3.48
N ALA A 339 33.39 8.38 2.68
CA ALA A 339 34.76 8.20 2.21
C ALA A 339 35.24 9.39 1.35
N GLN A 340 34.41 9.90 0.44
CA GLN A 340 34.78 10.97 -0.47
C GLN A 340 34.92 12.34 0.20
N THR A 341 34.13 12.61 1.24
CA THR A 341 34.03 13.93 1.86
C THR A 341 34.72 14.02 3.23
N GLY A 342 35.14 12.88 3.79
CA GLY A 342 35.65 12.79 5.15
C GLY A 342 34.59 13.05 6.24
N LYS A 343 33.30 13.19 5.86
CA LYS A 343 32.20 13.32 6.81
C LYS A 343 31.85 11.97 7.44
N LYS A 344 31.34 12.02 8.66
CA LYS A 344 30.78 10.84 9.31
C LYS A 344 29.46 10.42 8.65
N ARG A 345 29.13 9.14 8.76
CA ARG A 345 27.85 8.57 8.28
C ARG A 345 26.63 9.32 8.82
N GLU A 346 26.67 9.72 10.08
CA GLU A 346 25.61 10.47 10.78
C GLU A 346 25.45 11.92 10.31
N ASP A 347 26.46 12.46 9.61
CA ASP A 347 26.44 13.82 9.05
C ASP A 347 26.00 13.84 7.58
N ILE A 348 25.76 12.67 6.99
CA ILE A 348 25.17 12.53 5.65
C ILE A 348 23.71 12.14 5.83
N VAL A 349 22.82 13.04 5.45
CA VAL A 349 21.37 12.87 5.56
C VAL A 349 20.82 12.54 4.19
N VAL A 350 20.25 11.34 4.04
CA VAL A 350 19.64 10.87 2.80
C VAL A 350 18.13 11.09 2.88
N VAL A 351 17.61 11.90 1.96
CA VAL A 351 16.19 12.17 1.78
C VAL A 351 15.72 11.51 0.49
N SER A 352 14.75 10.61 0.61
CA SER A 352 14.13 9.95 -0.53
C SER A 352 12.85 10.64 -0.95
N ILE A 353 12.75 11.04 -2.22
CA ILE A 353 11.53 11.56 -2.82
C ILE A 353 10.83 10.41 -3.52
N MET A 354 9.70 9.98 -2.96
CA MET A 354 9.05 8.72 -3.32
C MET A 354 7.57 8.91 -3.68
N PRO A 355 7.02 8.17 -4.66
CA PRO A 355 5.59 8.20 -4.96
C PRO A 355 4.74 7.41 -3.93
N CYS A 356 5.33 7.00 -2.79
CA CYS A 356 4.83 5.94 -1.94
C CYS A 356 4.93 6.30 -0.46
N THR A 357 3.86 6.04 0.30
CA THR A 357 3.84 6.22 1.76
C THR A 357 4.52 5.07 2.51
N ALA A 358 4.47 3.84 1.97
CA ALA A 358 5.09 2.67 2.60
C ALA A 358 6.63 2.74 2.60
N LYS A 359 7.23 3.57 1.74
CA LYS A 359 8.68 3.86 1.77
C LYS A 359 9.11 4.57 3.06
N LYS A 360 8.23 5.36 3.69
CA LYS A 360 8.46 5.95 5.03
C LYS A 360 8.58 4.86 6.12
N PHE A 361 7.75 3.82 6.02
CA PHE A 361 7.85 2.65 6.89
C PHE A 361 9.15 1.88 6.62
N GLU A 362 9.48 1.65 5.34
CA GLU A 362 10.69 0.94 4.95
C GLU A 362 11.96 1.62 5.49
N ALA A 363 12.07 2.95 5.37
CA ALA A 363 13.22 3.73 5.89
C ALA A 363 13.45 3.57 7.40
N LYS A 364 12.40 3.21 8.16
CA LYS A 364 12.45 3.08 9.62
C LYS A 364 12.59 1.63 10.09
N ARG A 365 12.79 0.68 9.16
CA ARG A 365 12.95 -0.74 9.51
C ARG A 365 14.31 -0.97 10.20
N PRO A 366 14.35 -1.76 11.29
CA PRO A 366 15.59 -1.98 12.06
C PRO A 366 16.77 -2.53 11.25
N GLU A 367 16.52 -3.37 10.24
CA GLU A 367 17.54 -3.93 9.35
C GLU A 367 18.24 -2.90 8.44
N PHE A 368 17.73 -1.68 8.35
CA PHE A 368 18.35 -0.59 7.59
C PHE A 368 18.93 0.47 8.53
N ILE A 369 19.30 0.06 9.74
CA ILE A 369 19.98 0.88 10.74
C ILE A 369 21.33 0.22 11.02
N HIS A 370 22.41 0.94 10.72
CA HIS A 370 23.79 0.51 10.95
C HIS A 370 24.42 1.46 11.97
N ASP A 371 24.90 0.94 13.09
CA ASP A 371 25.49 1.70 14.20
C ASP A 371 24.60 2.87 14.69
N GLY A 372 23.30 2.62 14.77
CA GLY A 372 22.31 3.63 15.19
C GLY A 372 21.94 4.65 14.10
N VAL A 373 22.56 4.59 12.92
CA VAL A 373 22.31 5.49 11.80
C VAL A 373 21.49 4.78 10.72
N ARG A 374 20.37 5.40 10.31
CA ARG A 374 19.54 4.87 9.22
C ARG A 374 20.26 4.98 7.88
N ASP A 375 20.00 4.06 6.97
CA ASP A 375 20.45 4.15 5.58
C ASP A 375 19.72 5.29 4.84
N VAL A 376 18.43 5.47 5.13
CA VAL A 376 17.60 6.58 4.65
C VAL A 376 16.97 7.28 5.85
N ASP A 377 17.26 8.56 6.02
CA ASP A 377 16.87 9.32 7.21
C ASP A 377 15.41 9.79 7.12
N HIS A 378 15.05 10.32 5.96
CA HIS A 378 13.72 10.89 5.68
C HIS A 378 13.18 10.43 4.33
N VAL A 379 11.86 10.30 4.26
CA VAL A 379 11.16 10.03 3.01
C VAL A 379 10.04 11.04 2.86
N ILE A 380 10.08 11.83 1.80
CA ILE A 380 8.99 12.73 1.41
C ILE A 380 8.32 12.23 0.15
N THR A 381 7.01 12.45 0.07
CA THR A 381 6.21 12.06 -1.09
C THR A 381 6.29 13.09 -2.21
N THR A 382 5.82 12.75 -3.41
CA THR A 382 5.67 13.73 -4.52
C THR A 382 4.81 14.92 -4.11
N GLN A 383 3.72 14.68 -3.35
CA GLN A 383 2.88 15.75 -2.79
C GLN A 383 3.65 16.65 -1.82
N GLU A 384 4.46 16.07 -0.94
CA GLU A 384 5.28 16.81 0.01
C GLU A 384 6.38 17.62 -0.67
N LEU A 385 7.03 17.08 -1.70
CA LEU A 385 7.98 17.85 -2.51
C LEU A 385 7.28 19.01 -3.22
N GLY A 386 6.10 18.78 -3.82
CA GLY A 386 5.31 19.85 -4.42
C GLY A 386 5.06 21.00 -3.43
N ARG A 387 4.67 20.67 -2.20
CA ARG A 387 4.51 21.63 -1.12
C ARG A 387 5.81 22.36 -0.77
N MET A 388 6.95 21.68 -0.69
CA MET A 388 8.24 22.33 -0.41
C MET A 388 8.63 23.33 -1.51
N ILE A 389 8.35 23.00 -2.78
CA ILE A 389 8.60 23.90 -3.92
C ILE A 389 7.71 25.15 -3.83
N GLU A 390 6.44 24.99 -3.46
CA GLU A 390 5.52 26.11 -3.20
C GLU A 390 5.99 26.95 -2.00
N GLU A 391 6.41 26.32 -0.89
CA GLU A 391 6.94 27.00 0.30
C GLU A 391 8.22 27.80 0.00
N ALA A 392 9.06 27.31 -0.91
CA ALA A 392 10.24 28.00 -1.40
C ALA A 392 9.94 29.14 -2.40
N GLY A 393 8.69 29.26 -2.85
CA GLY A 393 8.26 30.28 -3.82
C GLY A 393 8.80 30.07 -5.23
N LEU A 394 9.15 28.83 -5.61
CA LEU A 394 9.73 28.52 -6.92
C LEU A 394 8.65 28.40 -7.99
N ASN A 395 8.81 29.11 -9.11
CA ASN A 395 7.99 28.86 -10.29
C ASN A 395 8.49 27.63 -11.04
N PHE A 396 8.03 26.44 -10.62
CA PHE A 396 8.52 25.15 -11.11
C PHE A 396 8.50 25.02 -12.64
N ARG A 397 7.51 25.61 -13.31
CA ARG A 397 7.34 25.52 -14.76
C ARG A 397 8.40 26.30 -15.54
N GLU A 398 8.96 27.33 -14.92
CA GLU A 398 9.93 28.24 -15.51
C GLU A 398 11.37 27.93 -15.05
N LEU A 399 11.57 26.89 -14.23
CA LEU A 399 12.91 26.47 -13.84
C LEU A 399 13.66 25.89 -15.04
N ASP A 400 14.87 26.39 -15.25
CA ASP A 400 15.81 25.80 -16.19
C ASP A 400 16.18 24.38 -15.74
N PRO A 401 16.08 23.36 -16.61
CA PRO A 401 16.43 21.99 -16.25
C PRO A 401 17.90 21.84 -15.87
N GLU A 402 18.18 21.16 -14.76
CA GLU A 402 19.53 20.82 -14.34
C GLU A 402 19.81 19.30 -14.34
N SER A 403 21.08 18.91 -14.43
CA SER A 403 21.51 17.51 -14.46
C SER A 403 21.74 16.93 -13.06
N PHE A 404 21.50 15.64 -12.86
CA PHE A 404 21.84 15.00 -11.58
C PHE A 404 23.35 14.93 -11.35
N ASN A 405 23.74 14.82 -10.08
CA ASN A 405 25.14 14.60 -9.72
C ASN A 405 25.56 13.17 -10.10
N LEU A 406 26.75 12.99 -10.68
CA LEU A 406 27.30 11.67 -10.98
C LEU A 406 28.12 11.13 -9.79
N PRO A 407 28.29 9.79 -9.67
CA PRO A 407 27.80 8.74 -10.58
C PRO A 407 26.33 8.37 -10.38
N PHE A 408 25.76 8.54 -9.18
CA PHE A 408 24.39 8.07 -8.86
C PHE A 408 23.25 8.82 -9.57
N GLY A 409 23.56 9.80 -10.40
CA GLY A 409 22.61 10.50 -11.26
C GLY A 409 22.42 9.84 -12.64
N PHE A 410 23.32 8.92 -13.01
CA PHE A 410 23.22 8.18 -14.26
C PHE A 410 22.18 7.06 -14.15
N LYS A 411 21.56 6.68 -15.27
CA LYS A 411 20.54 5.63 -15.30
C LYS A 411 20.42 5.04 -16.69
N THR A 412 19.89 3.83 -16.73
CA THR A 412 19.39 3.22 -17.96
C THR A 412 17.86 3.23 -17.99
N GLY A 413 17.32 2.95 -19.17
CA GLY A 413 15.90 2.76 -19.37
C GLY A 413 15.28 1.67 -18.50
N ALA A 414 16.03 0.59 -18.21
CA ALA A 414 15.61 -0.48 -17.31
C ALA A 414 15.34 0.05 -15.89
N GLY A 415 16.22 0.88 -15.33
CA GLY A 415 16.02 1.53 -14.04
C GLY A 415 14.90 2.58 -14.02
N VAL A 416 14.51 3.15 -15.17
CA VAL A 416 13.41 4.11 -15.27
C VAL A 416 12.04 3.41 -15.24
N ILE A 417 11.90 2.27 -15.94
CA ILE A 417 10.60 1.57 -16.03
C ILE A 417 10.15 0.91 -14.71
N PHE A 418 11.01 0.84 -13.68
CA PHE A 418 10.62 0.46 -12.30
C PHE A 418 9.44 1.27 -11.75
N GLY A 419 9.17 2.46 -12.31
CA GLY A 419 8.06 3.32 -11.92
C GLY A 419 6.66 2.73 -12.15
N ASN A 420 6.51 1.72 -13.00
CA ASN A 420 5.21 1.11 -13.33
C ASN A 420 5.21 -0.41 -13.15
N SER A 421 4.02 -0.98 -13.01
CA SER A 421 3.86 -2.44 -12.95
C SER A 421 4.32 -3.08 -14.26
N GLY A 422 5.11 -4.15 -14.17
CA GLY A 422 5.73 -4.87 -15.28
C GLY A 422 7.13 -4.38 -15.62
N GLY A 423 7.51 -3.20 -15.16
CA GLY A 423 8.83 -2.63 -15.47
C GLY A 423 9.98 -3.38 -14.81
N VAL A 424 9.78 -3.95 -13.60
CA VAL A 424 10.83 -4.75 -12.94
C VAL A 424 11.01 -6.07 -13.69
N SER A 425 9.90 -6.73 -14.05
CA SER A 425 9.91 -7.96 -14.85
C SER A 425 10.58 -7.73 -16.20
N GLU A 426 10.25 -6.64 -16.89
CA GLU A 426 10.87 -6.26 -18.16
C GLU A 426 12.37 -6.02 -18.01
N ALA A 427 12.79 -5.30 -16.97
CA ALA A 427 14.20 -5.04 -16.70
C ALA A 427 14.99 -6.32 -16.38
N VAL A 428 14.42 -7.23 -15.58
CA VAL A 428 14.99 -8.56 -15.31
C VAL A 428 15.10 -9.37 -16.60
N LEU A 429 14.07 -9.37 -17.45
CA LEU A 429 14.11 -10.07 -18.74
C LEU A 429 15.17 -9.50 -19.68
N ARG A 430 15.38 -8.17 -19.70
CA ARG A 430 16.47 -7.52 -20.46
C ARG A 430 17.85 -8.05 -20.03
N TYR A 431 18.07 -8.21 -18.73
CA TYR A 431 19.35 -8.71 -18.20
C TYR A 431 19.51 -10.23 -18.39
N VAL A 432 18.52 -11.02 -17.97
CA VAL A 432 18.58 -12.49 -17.97
C VAL A 432 18.70 -13.04 -19.39
N THR A 433 18.01 -12.42 -20.37
CA THR A 433 18.08 -12.84 -21.77
C THR A 433 19.52 -12.82 -22.27
N GLU A 434 20.21 -11.69 -22.16
CA GLU A 434 21.61 -11.59 -22.64
C GLU A 434 22.56 -12.45 -21.82
N LYS A 435 22.33 -12.54 -20.50
CA LYS A 435 23.19 -13.33 -19.62
C LYS A 435 23.13 -14.83 -19.94
N LEU A 436 21.95 -15.35 -20.30
CA LEU A 436 21.77 -16.76 -20.61
C LEU A 436 22.06 -17.12 -22.07
N THR A 437 21.79 -16.22 -23.03
CA THR A 437 22.08 -16.49 -24.45
C THR A 437 23.52 -16.16 -24.82
N GLY A 438 24.18 -15.25 -24.10
CA GLY A 438 25.48 -14.69 -24.48
C GLY A 438 25.41 -13.71 -25.66
N GLU A 439 24.22 -13.44 -26.19
CA GLU A 439 23.99 -12.59 -27.34
C GLU A 439 23.41 -11.24 -26.90
N LYS A 440 24.05 -10.14 -27.32
CA LYS A 440 23.48 -8.80 -27.15
C LYS A 440 22.31 -8.63 -28.11
N ARG A 441 21.12 -8.32 -27.58
CA ARG A 441 19.94 -8.03 -28.41
C ARG A 441 19.79 -6.52 -28.59
N GLU A 442 19.47 -6.12 -29.82
CA GLU A 442 19.08 -4.74 -30.14
C GLU A 442 17.68 -4.42 -29.59
N SER A 443 16.74 -5.37 -29.73
CA SER A 443 15.40 -5.23 -29.14
C SER A 443 15.44 -5.49 -27.63
N TYR A 444 15.06 -4.48 -26.86
CA TYR A 444 15.00 -4.52 -25.39
C TYR A 444 13.56 -4.49 -24.85
N GLU A 445 12.55 -4.28 -25.70
CA GLU A 445 11.16 -4.16 -25.27
C GLU A 445 10.52 -5.54 -25.06
N PHE A 446 10.02 -5.80 -23.85
CA PHE A 446 9.19 -6.98 -23.55
C PHE A 446 7.74 -6.56 -23.33
N THR A 447 7.04 -6.26 -24.43
CA THR A 447 5.66 -5.75 -24.40
C THR A 447 4.66 -6.67 -23.70
N SER A 448 4.96 -7.98 -23.60
CA SER A 448 4.16 -8.97 -22.85
C SER A 448 4.07 -8.69 -21.35
N THR A 449 5.03 -7.96 -20.77
CA THR A 449 5.02 -7.53 -19.36
C THR A 449 4.16 -6.28 -19.11
N ARG A 450 3.88 -5.53 -20.18
CA ARG A 450 3.18 -4.26 -20.15
C ARG A 450 1.66 -4.48 -20.16
N GLY A 451 0.92 -3.51 -19.66
CA GLY A 451 -0.55 -3.50 -19.72
C GLY A 451 -1.22 -3.07 -18.42
N GLU A 452 -2.55 -3.12 -18.42
CA GLU A 452 -3.37 -2.62 -17.31
C GLU A 452 -4.00 -3.73 -16.48
N ASN A 453 -4.03 -4.96 -17.00
CA ASN A 453 -4.60 -6.12 -16.30
C ASN A 453 -3.87 -6.36 -14.97
N GLY A 454 -4.64 -6.66 -13.92
CA GLY A 454 -4.13 -6.79 -12.56
C GLY A 454 -3.19 -7.99 -12.34
N ILE A 455 -3.35 -9.05 -13.15
CA ILE A 455 -2.45 -10.20 -13.23
C ILE A 455 -2.10 -10.38 -14.71
N ARG A 456 -0.81 -10.48 -15.01
CA ARG A 456 -0.30 -10.74 -16.36
C ARG A 456 0.66 -11.91 -16.28
N GLU A 457 0.41 -12.95 -17.07
CA GLU A 457 1.21 -14.17 -17.10
C GLU A 457 1.97 -14.25 -18.42
N ILE A 458 3.23 -14.67 -18.34
CA ILE A 458 4.15 -14.67 -19.47
C ILE A 458 4.91 -15.98 -19.46
N LYS A 459 4.95 -16.65 -20.60
CA LYS A 459 5.85 -17.76 -20.85
C LYS A 459 6.88 -17.33 -21.87
N ILE A 460 8.16 -17.52 -21.58
CA ILE A 460 9.25 -17.15 -22.47
C ILE A 460 10.27 -18.29 -22.54
N SER A 461 10.75 -18.59 -23.75
CA SER A 461 11.84 -19.54 -23.95
C SER A 461 13.16 -18.78 -24.09
N LEU A 462 14.11 -19.03 -23.18
CA LEU A 462 15.45 -18.43 -23.18
C LEU A 462 16.49 -19.56 -23.13
N ALA A 463 17.42 -19.57 -24.07
CA ALA A 463 18.48 -20.59 -24.18
C ALA A 463 17.97 -22.05 -24.09
N GLY A 464 16.81 -22.33 -24.70
CA GLY A 464 16.20 -23.67 -24.71
C GLY A 464 15.48 -24.08 -23.42
N LYS A 465 15.37 -23.19 -22.43
CA LYS A 465 14.56 -23.37 -21.21
C LYS A 465 13.32 -22.49 -21.25
N GLU A 466 12.18 -23.03 -20.86
CA GLU A 466 10.97 -22.23 -20.66
C GLU A 466 10.94 -21.65 -19.25
N PHE A 467 10.57 -20.38 -19.15
CA PHE A 467 10.37 -19.65 -17.92
C PHE A 467 8.93 -19.13 -17.86
N SER A 468 8.29 -19.32 -16.71
CA SER A 468 6.94 -18.85 -16.38
C SER A 468 7.03 -17.66 -15.44
N LEU A 469 6.55 -16.50 -15.87
CA LEU A 469 6.58 -15.26 -15.09
C LEU A 469 5.17 -14.75 -14.83
N ALA A 470 4.98 -14.06 -13.71
CA ALA A 470 3.77 -13.29 -13.45
C ALA A 470 4.11 -11.86 -13.01
N THR A 471 3.39 -10.89 -13.57
CA THR A 471 3.38 -9.51 -13.08
C THR A 471 2.04 -9.25 -12.41
N VAL A 472 2.09 -8.80 -11.15
CA VAL A 472 0.94 -8.60 -10.30
C VAL A 472 0.86 -7.15 -9.83
N SER A 473 -0.31 -6.54 -10.01
CA SER A 473 -0.61 -5.16 -9.65
C SER A 473 -1.84 -5.12 -8.75
N GLY A 474 -1.65 -4.75 -7.48
CA GLY A 474 -2.68 -4.77 -6.45
C GLY A 474 -2.54 -5.99 -5.52
N LEU A 475 -2.64 -5.77 -4.21
CA LEU A 475 -2.50 -6.86 -3.23
C LEU A 475 -3.64 -7.89 -3.26
N GLY A 476 -4.85 -7.52 -3.69
CA GLY A 476 -5.92 -8.49 -3.93
C GLY A 476 -5.58 -9.47 -5.04
N ASN A 477 -4.93 -9.01 -6.10
CA ASN A 477 -4.41 -9.86 -7.16
C ASN A 477 -3.22 -10.71 -6.68
N ALA A 478 -2.36 -10.14 -5.82
CA ALA A 478 -1.26 -10.89 -5.19
C ALA A 478 -1.80 -12.04 -4.34
N ARG A 479 -2.87 -11.81 -3.57
CA ARG A 479 -3.57 -12.86 -2.83
C ARG A 479 -4.01 -13.99 -3.74
N GLN A 480 -4.68 -13.67 -4.86
CA GLN A 480 -5.13 -14.69 -5.82
C GLN A 480 -3.97 -15.52 -6.38
N VAL A 481 -2.86 -14.89 -6.73
CA VAL A 481 -1.66 -15.58 -7.25
C VAL A 481 -1.04 -16.48 -6.17
N LEU A 482 -0.89 -15.98 -4.94
CA LEU A 482 -0.35 -16.76 -3.82
C LEU A 482 -1.21 -17.97 -3.48
N GLU A 483 -2.54 -17.82 -3.45
CA GLU A 483 -3.45 -18.95 -3.21
C GLU A 483 -3.34 -20.01 -4.31
N LYS A 484 -3.23 -19.60 -5.58
CA LYS A 484 -3.03 -20.53 -6.71
C LYS A 484 -1.70 -21.27 -6.63
N ILE A 485 -0.63 -20.60 -6.22
CA ILE A 485 0.69 -21.22 -5.99
C ILE A 485 0.59 -22.22 -4.85
N LYS A 486 -0.01 -21.81 -3.73
CA LYS A 486 -0.17 -22.64 -2.53
C LYS A 486 -1.01 -23.89 -2.78
N SER A 487 -2.05 -23.79 -3.61
CA SER A 487 -2.89 -24.94 -3.98
C SER A 487 -2.30 -25.80 -5.11
N GLY A 488 -1.14 -25.45 -5.66
CA GLY A 488 -0.53 -26.14 -6.81
C GLY A 488 -1.29 -25.97 -8.14
N GLN A 489 -2.13 -24.92 -8.26
CA GLN A 489 -2.87 -24.62 -9.49
C GLN A 489 -2.06 -23.76 -10.48
N ALA A 490 -1.05 -23.04 -9.99
CA ALA A 490 -0.17 -22.22 -10.80
C ALA A 490 1.28 -22.40 -10.38
N PHE A 491 2.17 -22.43 -11.37
CA PHE A 491 3.61 -22.56 -11.18
C PHE A 491 4.31 -21.45 -11.95
N TYR A 492 5.14 -20.69 -11.25
CA TYR A 492 5.93 -19.61 -11.79
C TYR A 492 7.38 -19.74 -11.31
N ASP A 493 8.29 -19.18 -12.10
CA ASP A 493 9.71 -19.07 -11.81
C ASP A 493 10.01 -17.72 -11.13
N PHE A 494 9.38 -16.65 -11.62
CA PHE A 494 9.58 -15.29 -11.13
C PHE A 494 8.26 -14.52 -11.10
N VAL A 495 8.01 -13.79 -10.00
CA VAL A 495 6.77 -13.05 -9.82
C VAL A 495 7.06 -11.64 -9.32
N GLU A 496 6.76 -10.64 -10.14
CA GLU A 496 6.77 -9.23 -9.73
C GLU A 496 5.46 -8.89 -9.04
N VAL A 497 5.54 -8.30 -7.83
CA VAL A 497 4.35 -7.82 -7.13
C VAL A 497 4.49 -6.35 -6.75
N MET A 498 3.51 -5.55 -7.19
CA MET A 498 3.34 -4.16 -6.82
C MET A 498 2.02 -3.99 -6.05
N ALA A 499 2.06 -3.45 -4.83
CA ALA A 499 0.87 -3.30 -4.01
C ALA A 499 -0.16 -2.30 -4.60
N CYS A 500 0.30 -1.27 -5.30
CA CYS A 500 -0.55 -0.23 -5.85
C CYS A 500 -1.00 -0.60 -7.28
N PRO A 501 -2.29 -0.46 -7.63
CA PRO A 501 -2.74 -0.63 -9.00
C PRO A 501 -1.94 0.24 -9.99
N GLY A 502 -1.40 -0.37 -11.04
CA GLY A 502 -0.50 0.20 -12.05
C GLY A 502 0.95 0.45 -11.58
N GLY A 503 1.31 0.04 -10.37
CA GLY A 503 2.64 0.22 -9.81
C GLY A 503 2.85 1.58 -9.14
N CYS A 504 4.09 2.04 -9.06
CA CYS A 504 4.47 3.23 -8.30
C CYS A 504 3.84 4.53 -8.85
N VAL A 505 3.51 4.61 -10.14
CA VAL A 505 2.72 5.72 -10.74
C VAL A 505 1.33 5.90 -10.11
N GLY A 506 0.76 4.84 -9.52
CA GLY A 506 -0.50 4.84 -8.77
C GLY A 506 -0.32 4.91 -7.25
N GLY A 507 0.90 5.17 -6.76
CA GLY A 507 1.21 5.23 -5.34
C GLY A 507 0.54 6.41 -4.64
N ALA A 508 0.25 6.24 -3.35
CA ALA A 508 -0.48 7.22 -2.54
C ALA A 508 0.31 8.51 -2.23
N GLY A 509 1.61 8.53 -2.50
CA GLY A 509 2.43 9.73 -2.40
C GLY A 509 2.34 10.64 -3.63
N GLN A 510 1.78 10.15 -4.73
CA GLN A 510 1.58 10.93 -5.96
C GLN A 510 0.46 11.96 -5.82
N PRO A 511 0.40 12.98 -6.71
CA PRO A 511 -0.74 13.88 -6.78
C PRO A 511 -2.05 13.11 -6.92
N VAL A 512 -3.05 13.56 -6.18
CA VAL A 512 -4.36 12.91 -6.08
C VAL A 512 -5.06 12.96 -7.43
N PHE A 513 -5.62 11.83 -7.85
CA PHE A 513 -6.41 11.73 -9.08
C PHE A 513 -7.64 10.86 -8.85
N THR A 514 -8.73 11.20 -9.53
CA THR A 514 -9.99 10.45 -9.52
C THR A 514 -10.24 9.68 -10.80
N ASN A 515 -9.58 10.06 -11.90
CA ASN A 515 -9.73 9.42 -13.21
C ASN A 515 -8.59 8.41 -13.45
N PRO A 516 -8.90 7.11 -13.67
CA PRO A 516 -7.90 6.10 -13.99
C PRO A 516 -6.98 6.43 -15.16
N VAL A 517 -7.44 7.23 -16.13
CA VAL A 517 -6.63 7.67 -17.31
C VAL A 517 -5.35 8.40 -16.90
N VAL A 518 -5.34 9.09 -15.75
CA VAL A 518 -4.13 9.76 -15.22
C VAL A 518 -3.00 8.74 -15.03
N ARG A 519 -3.32 7.56 -14.50
CA ARG A 519 -2.35 6.48 -14.30
C ARG A 519 -1.78 5.98 -15.63
N GLN A 520 -2.61 5.85 -16.65
CA GLN A 520 -2.19 5.44 -18.00
C GLN A 520 -1.23 6.45 -18.62
N LYS A 521 -1.55 7.75 -18.52
CA LYS A 521 -0.69 8.85 -18.98
C LYS A 521 0.67 8.83 -18.27
N ARG A 522 0.69 8.66 -16.95
CA ARG A 522 1.94 8.53 -16.17
C ARG A 522 2.78 7.34 -16.62
N THR A 523 2.16 6.16 -16.80
CA THR A 523 2.84 4.96 -17.31
C THR A 523 3.42 5.19 -18.70
N LYS A 524 2.66 5.83 -19.59
CA LYS A 524 3.13 6.18 -20.93
C LYS A 524 4.36 7.07 -20.88
N GLY A 525 4.33 8.11 -20.04
CA GLY A 525 5.49 8.99 -19.82
C GLY A 525 6.73 8.23 -19.37
N ILE A 526 6.60 7.23 -18.48
CA ILE A 526 7.74 6.40 -18.04
C ILE A 526 8.36 5.61 -19.20
N TYR A 527 7.56 4.98 -20.05
CA TYR A 527 8.08 4.27 -21.22
C TYR A 527 8.63 5.21 -22.29
N GLU A 528 8.07 6.42 -22.45
CA GLU A 528 8.66 7.44 -23.31
C GLU A 528 10.04 7.88 -22.80
N ASN A 529 10.25 7.99 -21.48
CA ASN A 529 11.58 8.26 -20.90
C ASN A 529 12.59 7.15 -21.22
N ASP A 530 12.19 5.88 -21.11
CA ASP A 530 13.05 4.73 -21.49
C ASP A 530 13.50 4.87 -22.95
N ARG A 531 12.57 5.12 -23.87
CA ARG A 531 12.87 5.27 -25.31
C ARG A 531 13.76 6.44 -25.67
N MET A 532 13.79 7.49 -24.85
CA MET A 532 14.61 8.67 -25.07
C MET A 532 16.04 8.53 -24.56
N LEU A 533 16.35 7.48 -23.80
CA LEU A 533 17.70 7.19 -23.33
C LEU A 533 18.50 6.42 -24.38
N GLU A 534 19.83 6.56 -24.35
CA GLU A 534 20.71 5.78 -25.23
C GLU A 534 20.95 4.36 -24.71
N LEU A 535 20.86 4.18 -23.39
CA LEU A 535 21.10 2.90 -22.72
C LEU A 535 19.81 2.40 -22.07
N HIS A 536 19.41 1.18 -22.41
CA HIS A 536 18.13 0.60 -22.01
C HIS A 536 18.25 -0.59 -21.06
N LYS A 537 19.46 -1.11 -20.85
CA LYS A 537 19.70 -2.35 -20.11
C LYS A 537 20.64 -2.06 -18.94
N SER A 538 20.31 -2.53 -17.74
CA SER A 538 21.03 -2.20 -16.51
C SER A 538 22.52 -2.53 -16.57
N GLN A 539 22.89 -3.63 -17.24
CA GLN A 539 24.28 -4.06 -17.42
C GLN A 539 25.12 -3.12 -18.31
N ASP A 540 24.48 -2.27 -19.10
CA ASP A 540 25.17 -1.28 -19.94
C ASP A 540 25.53 -0.02 -19.16
N ASN A 541 25.09 0.14 -17.91
CA ASN A 541 25.40 1.29 -17.09
C ASN A 541 26.91 1.30 -16.72
N PRO A 542 27.72 2.23 -17.28
CA PRO A 542 29.17 2.19 -17.11
C PRO A 542 29.60 2.42 -15.65
N TYR A 543 28.85 3.27 -14.94
CA TYR A 543 29.13 3.60 -13.54
C TYR A 543 28.81 2.45 -12.59
N ILE A 544 27.89 1.55 -12.94
CA ILE A 544 27.64 0.35 -12.14
C ILE A 544 28.77 -0.66 -12.33
N ASN A 545 29.26 -0.84 -13.56
CA ASN A 545 30.43 -1.69 -13.81
C ASN A 545 31.67 -1.18 -13.06
N GLU A 546 31.88 0.14 -13.05
CA GLU A 546 32.92 0.76 -12.24
C GLU A 546 32.69 0.56 -10.73
N LEU A 547 31.46 0.71 -10.25
CA LEU A 547 31.10 0.49 -8.84
C LEU A 547 31.41 -0.94 -8.38
N TYR A 548 31.11 -1.96 -9.18
CA TYR A 548 31.50 -3.33 -8.85
C TYR A 548 33.02 -3.51 -8.85
N THR A 549 33.69 -3.04 -9.89
CA THR A 549 35.15 -3.21 -10.03
C THR A 549 35.94 -2.51 -8.93
N SER A 550 35.51 -1.32 -8.50
CA SER A 550 36.26 -0.47 -7.58
C SER A 550 35.83 -0.60 -6.11
N PHE A 551 34.60 -1.04 -5.83
CA PHE A 551 34.02 -0.94 -4.50
C PHE A 551 33.28 -2.20 -4.03
N LEU A 552 32.32 -2.73 -4.80
CA LEU A 552 31.48 -3.85 -4.34
C LEU A 552 32.13 -5.23 -4.53
N GLY A 553 33.10 -5.35 -5.43
CA GLY A 553 33.68 -6.61 -5.85
C GLY A 553 32.76 -7.36 -6.82
N GLU A 554 32.42 -8.59 -6.49
CA GLU A 554 31.58 -9.45 -7.34
C GLU A 554 30.09 -9.34 -7.01
N VAL A 555 29.25 -9.59 -8.01
CA VAL A 555 27.78 -9.63 -7.86
C VAL A 555 27.38 -10.73 -6.88
N GLY A 556 26.66 -10.35 -5.83
CA GLY A 556 26.33 -11.23 -4.70
C GLY A 556 27.54 -11.67 -3.86
N GLY A 557 28.68 -10.99 -3.97
CA GLY A 557 29.85 -11.17 -3.09
C GLY A 557 29.60 -10.58 -1.70
N HIS A 558 30.58 -10.71 -0.79
CA HIS A 558 30.41 -10.31 0.62
C HIS A 558 29.99 -8.84 0.79
N LYS A 559 30.70 -7.90 0.16
CA LYS A 559 30.42 -6.45 0.30
C LYS A 559 29.10 -6.06 -0.37
N ALA A 560 28.80 -6.62 -1.54
CA ALA A 560 27.50 -6.49 -2.18
C ALA A 560 26.37 -7.02 -1.28
N HIS A 561 26.55 -8.19 -0.65
CA HIS A 561 25.55 -8.77 0.25
C HIS A 561 25.28 -7.88 1.47
N GLU A 562 26.34 -7.37 2.10
CA GLU A 562 26.26 -6.46 3.25
C GLU A 562 25.43 -5.20 2.93
N LEU A 563 25.68 -4.56 1.79
CA LEU A 563 25.08 -3.26 1.45
C LEU A 563 23.80 -3.34 0.64
N LEU A 564 23.64 -4.39 -0.17
CA LEU A 564 22.59 -4.50 -1.17
C LEU A 564 21.57 -5.58 -0.86
N HIS A 565 21.83 -6.46 0.11
CA HIS A 565 20.90 -7.52 0.49
C HIS A 565 20.39 -7.37 1.92
N THR A 566 19.28 -8.04 2.21
CA THR A 566 18.61 -8.08 3.50
C THR A 566 17.83 -9.38 3.65
N GLY A 567 17.34 -9.63 4.86
CA GLY A 567 16.48 -10.76 5.17
C GLY A 567 15.15 -10.28 5.74
N TYR A 568 14.06 -10.94 5.37
CA TYR A 568 12.73 -10.68 5.90
C TYR A 568 12.34 -11.78 6.89
N LYS A 569 11.46 -11.44 7.84
CA LYS A 569 10.96 -12.38 8.85
C LYS A 569 9.46 -12.21 9.04
N SER A 570 8.81 -13.28 9.52
CA SER A 570 7.39 -13.23 9.86
C SER A 570 7.12 -12.07 10.82
N ARG A 571 6.07 -11.31 10.50
CA ARG A 571 5.48 -10.26 11.34
C ARG A 571 4.07 -10.65 11.78
N LYS A 572 3.74 -11.94 11.73
CA LYS A 572 2.48 -12.45 12.23
C LYS A 572 2.36 -12.07 13.70
N ARG A 573 1.40 -11.20 14.01
CA ARG A 573 1.20 -10.68 15.37
C ARG A 573 0.64 -11.70 16.34
N ILE A 574 0.05 -12.76 15.82
CA ILE A 574 -0.64 -13.78 16.59
C ILE A 574 0.31 -14.97 16.72
N ALA A 575 1.26 -14.84 17.64
CA ALA A 575 1.90 -16.00 18.25
C ALA A 575 1.53 -16.05 19.74
N ASP A 576 1.60 -14.94 20.49
CA ASP A 576 1.70 -15.03 21.96
C ASP A 576 0.92 -14.00 22.82
N GLU A 577 -0.18 -13.40 22.37
CA GLU A 577 -1.00 -12.56 23.26
C GLU A 577 -2.48 -12.96 23.24
N GLY A 578 -2.87 -13.80 24.19
CA GLY A 578 -4.27 -14.04 24.56
C GLY A 578 -4.81 -12.93 25.44
N MET A 579 -6.11 -12.64 25.35
CA MET A 579 -6.80 -11.74 26.28
C MET A 579 -7.23 -12.57 27.50
N SER A 580 -6.66 -12.30 28.68
CA SER A 580 -7.05 -12.95 29.94
C SER A 580 -8.49 -12.55 30.31
N LEU A 581 -9.33 -13.54 30.60
CA LEU A 581 -10.74 -13.36 30.96
C LEU A 581 -11.02 -13.70 32.44
N SER A 582 -10.14 -14.48 33.07
CA SER A 582 -10.08 -14.71 34.50
C SER A 582 -8.63 -14.81 34.96
N SER A 583 -8.31 -14.27 36.14
CA SER A 583 -6.99 -14.35 36.78
C SER A 583 -7.06 -15.21 38.04
N SER A 584 -6.16 -16.19 38.18
CA SER A 584 -5.91 -16.90 39.45
C SER A 584 -4.55 -16.48 40.02
N ASP A 585 -4.50 -16.14 41.31
CA ASP A 585 -3.30 -15.68 42.02
C ASP A 585 -2.46 -16.84 42.61
N GLY A 586 -2.66 -18.08 42.13
CA GLY A 586 -1.98 -19.28 42.63
C GLY A 586 -0.69 -19.61 41.86
N GLU A 587 0.31 -20.16 42.53
CA GLU A 587 1.62 -20.55 41.93
C GLU A 587 1.54 -21.71 40.90
N GLN A 588 0.37 -22.33 40.69
CA GLN A 588 0.17 -23.41 39.70
C GLN A 588 -1.23 -23.32 39.07
N THR A 589 -1.33 -22.60 37.95
CA THR A 589 -2.59 -22.39 37.21
C THR A 589 -2.61 -23.19 35.92
N ILE A 590 -3.65 -23.99 35.70
CA ILE A 590 -3.92 -24.66 34.42
C ILE A 590 -4.40 -23.59 33.44
N GLU A 591 -3.69 -23.42 32.33
CA GLU A 591 -4.09 -22.46 31.29
C GLU A 591 -5.08 -23.09 30.30
N VAL A 592 -6.21 -22.41 30.09
CA VAL A 592 -7.23 -22.75 29.10
C VAL A 592 -7.39 -21.61 28.11
N ASN A 593 -6.90 -21.80 26.89
CA ASN A 593 -6.97 -20.83 25.81
C ASN A 593 -8.07 -21.22 24.81
N VAL A 594 -9.11 -20.40 24.65
CA VAL A 594 -10.21 -20.64 23.70
C VAL A 594 -10.02 -19.83 22.42
N CYS A 595 -10.08 -20.48 21.25
CA CYS A 595 -9.90 -19.81 19.96
C CYS A 595 -11.14 -19.01 19.52
N PHE A 596 -10.94 -17.72 19.23
CA PHE A 596 -11.92 -16.76 18.69
C PHE A 596 -11.67 -16.36 17.24
N GLY A 597 -10.84 -17.12 16.51
CA GLY A 597 -10.69 -16.95 15.08
C GLY A 597 -12.04 -17.08 14.37
N THR A 598 -12.22 -16.38 13.24
CA THR A 598 -13.50 -16.27 12.53
C THR A 598 -14.21 -17.61 12.33
N GLY A 599 -13.47 -18.68 12.01
CA GLY A 599 -14.03 -20.03 11.85
C GLY A 599 -14.49 -20.69 13.16
N CYS A 600 -13.75 -20.51 14.27
CA CYS A 600 -14.15 -21.03 15.58
C CYS A 600 -15.33 -20.23 16.15
N PHE A 601 -15.36 -18.91 15.94
CA PHE A 601 -16.46 -18.05 16.32
C PHE A 601 -17.79 -18.49 15.68
N LEU A 602 -17.80 -18.70 14.36
CA LEU A 602 -18.98 -19.19 13.62
C LEU A 602 -19.45 -20.58 14.06
N LYS A 603 -18.55 -21.41 14.61
CA LYS A 603 -18.85 -22.77 15.10
C LYS A 603 -19.19 -22.83 16.59
N GLY A 604 -19.41 -21.68 17.24
CA GLY A 604 -19.93 -21.62 18.61
C GLY A 604 -18.87 -21.52 19.71
N ALA A 605 -17.65 -21.09 19.41
CA ALA A 605 -16.61 -20.88 20.43
C ALA A 605 -17.03 -19.92 21.56
N GLN A 606 -17.89 -18.93 21.28
CA GLN A 606 -18.43 -18.04 22.31
C GLN A 606 -19.30 -18.77 23.32
N LYS A 607 -20.12 -19.73 22.87
CA LYS A 607 -20.95 -20.56 23.76
C LYS A 607 -20.06 -21.49 24.59
N LEU A 608 -19.09 -22.14 23.94
CA LEU A 608 -18.14 -23.03 24.61
C LEU A 608 -17.34 -22.30 25.71
N LEU A 609 -16.84 -21.09 25.44
CA LEU A 609 -16.14 -20.27 26.44
C LEU A 609 -17.02 -20.03 27.68
N ARG A 610 -18.27 -19.60 27.46
CA ARG A 610 -19.21 -19.34 28.56
C ARG A 610 -19.48 -20.61 29.36
N ASP A 611 -19.70 -21.74 28.68
CA ASP A 611 -20.00 -23.01 29.33
C ASP A 611 -18.77 -23.51 30.14
N ILE A 612 -17.54 -23.28 29.66
CA ILE A 612 -16.28 -23.56 30.40
C ILE A 612 -16.17 -22.69 31.66
N LEU A 613 -16.45 -21.37 31.56
CA LEU A 613 -16.42 -20.47 32.73
C LEU A 613 -17.43 -20.90 33.81
N VAL A 614 -18.65 -21.28 33.40
CA VAL A 614 -19.68 -21.79 34.33
C VAL A 614 -19.26 -23.10 34.98
N HIS A 615 -18.62 -24.00 34.22
CA HIS A 615 -18.13 -25.27 34.76
C HIS A 615 -17.02 -25.07 35.80
N ILE A 616 -16.07 -24.17 35.53
CA ILE A 616 -15.00 -23.82 36.49
C ILE A 616 -15.57 -23.25 37.79
N ASP A 617 -16.58 -22.40 37.71
CA ASP A 617 -17.26 -21.84 38.88
C ASP A 617 -18.02 -22.93 39.67
N THR A 618 -18.76 -23.79 38.97
CA THR A 618 -19.54 -24.90 39.57
C THR A 618 -18.65 -25.90 40.30
N GLU A 619 -17.48 -26.24 39.74
CA GLU A 619 -16.52 -27.18 40.31
C GLU A 619 -15.53 -26.52 41.29
N GLN A 620 -15.70 -25.22 41.60
CA GLN A 620 -14.81 -24.44 42.49
C GLN A 620 -13.34 -24.49 42.06
N LEU A 621 -13.09 -24.43 40.75
CA LEU A 621 -11.76 -24.47 40.14
C LEU A 621 -11.17 -23.07 39.87
N GLY A 622 -11.85 -22.01 40.30
CA GLY A 622 -11.48 -20.61 40.02
C GLY A 622 -10.05 -20.23 40.42
N ASP A 623 -9.53 -20.79 41.50
CA ASP A 623 -8.18 -20.50 42.00
C ASP A 623 -7.07 -21.31 41.29
N LYS A 624 -7.45 -22.23 40.40
CA LYS A 624 -6.55 -23.22 39.78
C LYS A 624 -6.54 -23.18 38.25
N VAL A 625 -7.51 -22.53 37.63
CA VAL A 625 -7.67 -22.50 36.18
C VAL A 625 -7.72 -21.05 35.70
N SER A 626 -6.83 -20.70 34.77
CA SER A 626 -6.81 -19.42 34.09
C SER A 626 -7.42 -19.58 32.70
N VAL A 627 -8.43 -18.78 32.37
CA VAL A 627 -9.09 -18.84 31.07
C VAL A 627 -8.77 -17.58 30.27
N SER A 628 -8.31 -17.78 29.04
CA SER A 628 -7.98 -16.72 28.10
C SER A 628 -8.63 -16.99 26.74
N ALA A 629 -8.87 -15.93 25.97
CA ALA A 629 -9.28 -16.02 24.58
C ALA A 629 -8.07 -15.78 23.67
N SER A 630 -7.80 -16.70 22.74
CA SER A 630 -6.75 -16.59 21.72
C SER A 630 -7.36 -16.41 20.33
N PHE A 631 -6.67 -15.73 19.42
CA PHE A 631 -7.27 -15.36 18.12
C PHE A 631 -7.21 -16.45 17.05
N CYS A 632 -6.29 -17.42 17.11
CA CYS A 632 -6.25 -18.49 16.13
C CYS A 632 -5.28 -19.62 16.52
N PHE A 633 -5.71 -20.88 16.37
CA PHE A 633 -4.81 -22.05 16.35
C PHE A 633 -4.58 -22.60 14.92
N GLU A 634 -4.99 -21.86 13.90
CA GLU A 634 -4.87 -22.23 12.47
C GLU A 634 -5.63 -23.50 12.06
N MET A 635 -6.59 -23.92 12.90
CA MET A 635 -7.43 -25.11 12.70
C MET A 635 -8.91 -24.72 12.49
N CYS A 636 -9.17 -23.66 11.72
CA CYS A 636 -10.51 -23.10 11.52
C CYS A 636 -11.54 -24.10 10.96
N GLU A 637 -11.09 -25.05 10.12
CA GLU A 637 -11.94 -26.11 9.57
C GLU A 637 -12.44 -27.10 10.63
N LYS A 638 -11.74 -27.20 11.76
CA LYS A 638 -12.03 -28.15 12.83
C LYS A 638 -12.48 -27.49 14.15
N GLY A 639 -12.93 -26.24 14.09
CA GLY A 639 -13.44 -25.50 15.27
C GLY A 639 -14.73 -26.09 15.87
N PRO A 640 -15.08 -25.72 17.12
CA PRO A 640 -14.30 -24.89 18.06
C PRO A 640 -13.01 -25.56 18.52
N VAL A 641 -11.92 -24.80 18.65
CA VAL A 641 -10.61 -25.30 19.11
C VAL A 641 -10.24 -24.62 20.42
N ILE A 642 -9.79 -25.41 21.39
CA ILE A 642 -9.23 -24.91 22.65
C ILE A 642 -7.85 -25.52 22.89
N ARG A 643 -7.04 -24.89 23.73
CA ARG A 643 -5.81 -25.45 24.27
C ARG A 643 -5.92 -25.50 25.79
N VAL A 644 -5.63 -26.65 26.39
CA VAL A 644 -5.56 -26.84 27.85
C VAL A 644 -4.14 -27.29 28.17
N GLY A 645 -3.36 -26.47 28.86
CA GLY A 645 -1.91 -26.66 28.99
C GLY A 645 -1.24 -26.73 27.60
N ASP A 646 -0.52 -27.83 27.32
CA ASP A 646 0.11 -28.06 26.00
C ASP A 646 -0.82 -28.78 24.98
N LYS A 647 -2.00 -29.23 25.41
CA LYS A 647 -2.88 -30.08 24.59
C LYS A 647 -3.89 -29.23 23.80
N VAL A 648 -3.87 -29.36 22.46
CA VAL A 648 -4.85 -28.74 21.56
C VAL A 648 -6.01 -29.70 21.28
N ILE A 649 -7.24 -29.22 21.38
CA ILE A 649 -8.47 -30.02 21.24
C ILE A 649 -9.32 -29.44 20.12
N GLU A 650 -9.53 -30.24 19.07
CA GLU A 650 -10.34 -29.93 17.90
C GLU A 650 -11.81 -30.37 18.10
N GLY A 651 -12.76 -29.67 17.46
CA GLY A 651 -14.20 -29.96 17.56
C GLY A 651 -14.66 -30.07 19.02
N CYS A 652 -14.21 -29.12 19.83
CA CYS A 652 -14.29 -29.20 21.27
C CYS A 652 -15.73 -28.98 21.76
N THR A 653 -16.17 -29.84 22.68
CA THR A 653 -17.40 -29.73 23.46
C THR A 653 -17.06 -29.50 24.93
N LEU A 654 -18.03 -29.08 25.74
CA LEU A 654 -17.82 -28.91 27.19
C LEU A 654 -17.25 -30.18 27.84
N GLU A 655 -17.78 -31.35 27.49
CA GLU A 655 -17.32 -32.65 28.01
C GLU A 655 -15.83 -32.90 27.72
N LYS A 656 -15.39 -32.62 26.49
CA LYS A 656 -13.98 -32.77 26.09
C LYS A 656 -13.08 -31.75 26.81
N ALA A 657 -13.57 -30.53 27.01
CA ALA A 657 -12.86 -29.49 27.73
C ALA A 657 -12.69 -29.85 29.21
N ALA A 658 -13.78 -30.28 29.87
CA ALA A 658 -13.78 -30.70 31.27
C ALA A 658 -12.85 -31.89 31.51
N LEU A 659 -12.89 -32.90 30.63
CA LEU A 659 -12.02 -34.07 30.73
C LEU A 659 -10.54 -33.69 30.58
N ALA A 660 -10.20 -32.80 29.66
CA ALA A 660 -8.82 -32.33 29.49
C ALA A 660 -8.33 -31.47 30.67
N ILE A 661 -9.21 -30.66 31.26
CA ILE A 661 -8.89 -29.88 32.47
C ILE A 661 -8.61 -30.82 33.64
N GLU A 662 -9.41 -31.89 33.82
CA GLU A 662 -9.19 -32.87 34.88
C GLU A 662 -7.94 -33.74 34.62
N GLU A 663 -7.67 -34.15 33.37
CA GLU A 663 -6.43 -34.85 33.01
C GLU A 663 -5.19 -34.02 33.36
N GLU A 664 -5.21 -32.73 33.02
CA GLU A 664 -4.09 -31.83 33.30
C GLU A 664 -3.95 -31.57 34.80
N ARG A 665 -5.07 -31.45 35.53
CA ARG A 665 -5.11 -31.38 36.99
C ARG A 665 -4.49 -32.61 37.64
N GLN A 666 -4.78 -33.82 37.14
CA GLN A 666 -4.20 -35.06 37.66
C GLN A 666 -2.69 -35.17 37.38
N LYS A 667 -2.18 -34.61 36.28
CA LYS A 667 -0.72 -34.52 36.05
C LYS A 667 -0.04 -33.59 37.06
N VAL A 668 -0.62 -32.40 37.29
CA VAL A 668 -0.10 -31.42 38.25
C VAL A 668 -0.16 -31.97 39.70
N LEU A 669 -1.14 -32.82 40.02
CA LEU A 669 -1.24 -33.50 41.32
C LEU A 669 -0.41 -34.79 41.43
N GLY A 670 -0.26 -35.55 40.35
CA GLY A 670 0.40 -36.87 40.29
C GLY A 670 1.91 -36.83 40.44
N ASP A 671 2.54 -35.70 40.08
CA ASP A 671 3.98 -35.45 40.31
C ASP A 671 4.36 -35.42 41.80
N LYS A 672 3.37 -35.36 42.72
CA LYS A 672 3.61 -35.45 44.17
C LYS A 672 3.67 -36.88 44.72
N THR A 673 3.20 -37.89 43.99
CA THR A 673 3.21 -39.28 44.50
C THR A 673 4.51 -40.03 44.27
N VAL A 674 5.38 -39.55 43.38
CA VAL A 674 6.69 -40.18 43.09
C VAL A 674 7.84 -39.52 43.87
N ASN A 675 7.71 -38.25 44.26
CA ASN A 675 8.75 -37.52 45.00
C ASN A 675 8.66 -37.61 46.55
N SER A 676 7.83 -38.50 47.09
CA SER A 676 7.81 -38.80 48.54
C SER A 676 8.21 -40.26 48.88
N MET A 677 8.65 -41.04 47.90
CA MET A 677 9.27 -42.35 48.10
C MET A 677 10.37 -42.59 47.05
N GLN A 678 11.47 -41.83 47.14
CA GLN A 678 12.84 -42.32 46.90
C GLN A 678 13.86 -41.31 47.41
#